data_AF-A0A352N4F3-F1
#
_entry.id   AF-A0A352N4F3-F1
#
_cell.length_a   1.000
_cell.length_b   1.000
_cell.length_c   1.000
_cell.angle_alpha   90.00
_cell.angle_beta   90.00
_cell.angle_gamma   90.00
#
_symmetry.space_group_name_H-M   'P 1'
#
loop_
_entity.id
_entity.type
_entity.pdbx_description
1 polymer ?
#
loop_
_entity_poly.entity_id
_entity_poly.type
_entity_poly.pdbx_seq_one_letter_code
_entity_poly.pdbx_strand_id
1 'polypeptide(L)'
;MKKILCALGFLFCVSAINADERSMSLNTEIQVLPAPGPVVIDGKTDDWDLSAGVWSYNDPTLVGQYSLWTHLMWDDKGVYLLARYNDPNPMKNAASGKDFQQSWRADCYQARVIFDDRAKDEHIMHVNMYYSSFDDKPYMIIKHGGFKNKEPYDATGPDRPDQLEKWGPTMANAGGSIAFAAWPDGKGYNMEAFWPWKYCRTSGEPLKPGDAFVFGIEAMWGNIDGSMLSQRLADGIKDDNVNRIFMFRARTGWGKAAISDKGKLQITEQQIELQKIRLKNFEDYDSYGSVQISYELPEKRDVTIAIDDEQGKRVRNLFGQYPRDAGKITDKWDCLDDNGNAVKPGKYKATVVHHLPIALKLYNSCYSSATPPWVTDAGKKLWGSNHGHPTSVATSGKSTILLFTGTEGGSGIQLINDDAIIQWTDGNEFVDGTMDDKFAYGLSRSGWQKKTLLFKFKLKDGQLVVFDDADKSPTSTLLPDTEITNSSSIALAHGSLWVCFPGRALQKVNPSTGAVEQTIEVGNLLAVTDRDDKLYGLYSDGKVATLDAAAKPTDIFKAEGLEKPVRLGISHDGKRFAISDTGVNQVIIFSPEGKKLNAVGSVWKGEDRPAGKFIMNDLVRPLGADFDHLGRLWITESVKTCKRVTCWDEQYKMIDQYWGQADYGAMSGFPLVFDPTRFIAHGVEFKLDPNPDPWKRKTNEQPIVYHPELANERGFIYDYKGHEYACGVPGFNKPDDLSIFKRDKAGIFRRCVKINFAKVVKGKPEGGRAWIDKNDNHAEDAGEVTEKVDFRSIYWSNGWVRPDMTIMSTNGLRFDLKGMTAEGVPLYDFAKPETIKNWVKISANQGSCGSPIMDMAGNVSDGISYSTVDGRTGSYPNLYGRHDAPAARRGVLIAPFRTNGVVEDIPNIGSMTALGGDRGEWFLMSMDGIYLSSICQDSKSRITLDETFIGQESFGGFIWRDKSSKKVYVQLGGASYRLMEVKNLETCVKEVKTLNVGDKDIAEGVEIAKKRQQQAVPEPDTLRVAKVNKLPTEPAPVLQAMNRPLIDGSVDFKVGEPGNPAVWWRASLAHNNKDLAVMFQVSDSSPWKNGQGQFTHAFIGGDCVDLQLDVPGRGPIRILAASVGGKNTVTYWQSKASQKENPMTYMVGNNVANATEFDVVKRLDSAKVAVDAGINTYTVLLTIPLKDIGLDKAIGSKITGVLGVIYSDPSGTNRAMRLYWHNKKTGLVSDVPSEARLDSKLWGMIELDK
;
A
#
# COMPACT_ATOMS: atom_id res chain seq x y z
N MET A 1 -21.13 10.31 65.88
CA MET A 1 -19.76 10.03 66.40
C MET A 1 -19.68 8.56 66.77
N LYS A 2 -18.71 7.83 66.16
CA LYS A 2 -17.96 6.66 66.67
C LYS A 2 -18.74 5.37 67.04
N LYS A 3 -18.59 4.29 66.24
CA LYS A 3 -17.64 3.14 66.39
C LYS A 3 -18.35 1.96 67.11
N ILE A 4 -18.26 0.66 66.79
CA ILE A 4 -17.48 -0.20 65.87
C ILE A 4 -18.27 -1.52 65.78
N LEU A 5 -18.44 -2.08 64.59
CA LEU A 5 -18.62 -3.53 64.40
C LEU A 5 -17.52 -3.97 63.41
N CYS A 6 -16.54 -4.72 63.93
CA CYS A 6 -15.54 -5.41 63.14
C CYS A 6 -15.55 -6.86 63.60
N ALA A 7 -16.13 -7.73 62.79
CA ALA A 7 -15.99 -9.16 62.90
C ALA A 7 -15.84 -9.73 61.49
N LEU A 8 -14.72 -10.44 61.31
CA LEU A 8 -14.53 -11.62 60.46
C LEU A 8 -14.77 -11.49 58.94
N GLY A 9 -13.66 -11.60 58.20
CA GLY A 9 -13.65 -11.84 56.76
C GLY A 9 -12.25 -11.86 56.18
N PHE A 10 -11.35 -12.70 56.71
CA PHE A 10 -10.10 -13.06 56.03
C PHE A 10 -10.47 -13.92 54.81
N LEU A 11 -10.53 -13.31 53.63
CA LEU A 11 -10.56 -14.00 52.35
C LEU A 11 -9.39 -13.46 51.52
N PHE A 12 -8.52 -14.38 51.10
CA PHE A 12 -7.44 -14.15 50.17
C PHE A 12 -7.93 -13.35 48.96
N CYS A 13 -7.50 -12.10 48.82
CA CYS A 13 -7.53 -11.41 47.54
C CYS A 13 -6.48 -12.06 46.64
N VAL A 14 -6.88 -13.11 45.93
CA VAL A 14 -6.24 -13.45 44.66
C VAL A 14 -6.47 -12.25 43.76
N SER A 15 -5.43 -11.45 43.56
CA SER A 15 -5.40 -10.41 42.54
C SER A 15 -5.81 -11.04 41.22
N ALA A 16 -6.97 -10.63 40.70
CA ALA A 16 -7.38 -10.96 39.36
C ALA A 16 -6.24 -10.52 38.42
N ILE A 17 -5.59 -11.50 37.80
CA ILE A 17 -4.64 -11.28 36.72
C ILE A 17 -5.49 -10.68 35.59
N ASN A 18 -5.39 -9.38 35.38
CA ASN A 18 -5.87 -8.79 34.13
C ASN A 18 -5.09 -9.48 33.01
N ALA A 19 -5.80 -10.23 32.17
CA ALA A 19 -5.21 -10.81 30.98
C ALA A 19 -4.63 -9.67 30.15
N ASP A 20 -3.33 -9.78 29.91
CA ASP A 20 -2.58 -8.84 29.11
C ASP A 20 -2.83 -9.14 27.63
N GLU A 21 -3.71 -8.38 26.99
CA GLU A 21 -4.20 -8.58 25.60
C GLU A 21 -3.20 -8.16 24.50
N ARG A 22 -1.92 -7.94 24.84
CA ARG A 22 -0.91 -7.43 23.89
C ARG A 22 -0.57 -8.42 22.76
N SER A 23 -0.44 -7.90 21.54
CA SER A 23 -0.08 -8.64 20.32
C SER A 23 1.42 -8.89 20.14
N MET A 24 2.30 -8.35 20.98
CA MET A 24 3.76 -8.45 20.82
C MET A 24 4.49 -8.60 22.17
N SER A 25 5.76 -9.00 22.14
CA SER A 25 6.59 -9.09 23.34
C SER A 25 6.99 -7.71 23.89
N LEU A 26 7.09 -7.64 25.22
CA LEU A 26 7.60 -6.49 25.96
C LEU A 26 8.42 -6.98 27.16
N ASN A 27 9.69 -7.26 26.91
CA ASN A 27 10.66 -7.64 27.92
C ASN A 27 11.36 -6.37 28.43
N THR A 28 11.23 -6.09 29.73
CA THR A 28 11.79 -4.87 30.34
C THR A 28 13.11 -5.11 31.07
N GLU A 29 13.31 -6.35 31.51
CA GLU A 29 14.52 -6.80 32.17
C GLU A 29 14.90 -8.20 31.68
N ILE A 30 16.20 -8.46 31.57
CA ILE A 30 16.77 -9.78 31.36
C ILE A 30 17.72 -10.11 32.54
N GLN A 31 17.73 -11.36 32.99
CA GLN A 31 18.67 -11.80 34.02
C GLN A 31 19.96 -12.28 33.36
N VAL A 32 21.10 -11.88 33.92
CA VAL A 32 22.44 -12.31 33.51
C VAL A 32 22.92 -13.34 34.52
N LEU A 33 22.95 -14.61 34.11
CA LEU A 33 23.23 -15.73 35.00
C LEU A 33 24.73 -15.97 35.19
N PRO A 34 25.20 -16.47 36.34
CA PRO A 34 26.58 -16.91 36.47
C PRO A 34 26.84 -18.08 35.52
N ALA A 35 27.94 -18.03 34.76
CA ALA A 35 28.32 -19.12 33.86
C ALA A 35 28.51 -20.43 34.66
N PRO A 36 27.92 -21.57 34.25
CA PRO A 36 28.00 -22.83 35.00
C PRO A 36 29.40 -23.47 34.95
N GLY A 37 30.26 -23.00 34.04
CA GLY A 37 31.63 -23.44 33.82
C GLY A 37 32.28 -22.61 32.71
N PRO A 38 33.44 -23.02 32.17
CA PRO A 38 34.06 -22.37 31.02
C PRO A 38 33.13 -22.37 29.80
N VAL A 39 32.95 -21.21 29.18
CA VAL A 39 32.10 -21.03 27.98
C VAL A 39 32.97 -20.99 26.72
N VAL A 40 32.54 -21.67 25.67
CA VAL A 40 33.21 -21.75 24.37
C VAL A 40 32.36 -21.07 23.30
N ILE A 41 32.88 -20.02 22.66
CA ILE A 41 32.15 -19.28 21.62
C ILE A 41 32.17 -20.04 20.30
N ASP A 42 31.19 -20.92 20.10
CA ASP A 42 31.05 -21.77 18.91
C ASP A 42 29.62 -21.83 18.34
N GLY A 43 28.68 -21.08 18.93
CA GLY A 43 27.28 -21.03 18.50
C GLY A 43 26.43 -22.19 19.04
N LYS A 44 26.96 -23.02 19.94
CA LYS A 44 26.18 -24.08 20.60
C LYS A 44 25.64 -23.59 21.94
N THR A 45 24.85 -24.45 22.57
CA THR A 45 24.17 -24.12 23.83
C THR A 45 24.50 -25.13 24.95
N ASP A 46 25.46 -26.03 24.72
CA ASP A 46 25.72 -27.18 25.58
C ASP A 46 26.31 -26.77 26.95
N ASP A 47 27.01 -25.64 26.98
CA ASP A 47 27.64 -24.99 28.13
C ASP A 47 26.81 -23.82 28.69
N TRP A 48 25.61 -23.57 28.14
CA TRP A 48 24.72 -22.49 28.56
C TRP A 48 23.73 -22.89 29.63
N ASP A 49 23.47 -21.97 30.55
CA ASP A 49 22.29 -22.00 31.41
C ASP A 49 21.14 -21.22 30.75
N LEU A 50 20.19 -21.95 30.16
CA LEU A 50 19.05 -21.35 29.43
C LEU A 50 17.87 -20.99 30.35
N SER A 51 18.03 -21.06 31.66
CA SER A 51 16.91 -20.90 32.61
C SER A 51 16.33 -19.48 32.72
N ALA A 52 16.97 -18.46 32.13
CA ALA A 52 16.53 -17.07 32.23
C ALA A 52 16.55 -16.27 30.91
N GLY A 53 16.16 -16.92 29.82
CA GLY A 53 16.00 -16.26 28.52
C GLY A 53 14.74 -15.42 28.40
N VAL A 54 14.80 -14.36 27.59
CA VAL A 54 13.63 -13.60 27.15
C VAL A 54 13.26 -13.97 25.72
N TRP A 55 11.97 -14.19 25.47
CA TRP A 55 11.44 -14.47 24.14
C TRP A 55 10.82 -13.22 23.54
N SER A 56 11.27 -12.88 22.34
CA SER A 56 10.87 -11.67 21.64
C SER A 56 10.22 -11.96 20.29
N TYR A 57 9.07 -11.33 20.04
CA TYR A 57 8.27 -11.48 18.82
C TYR A 57 7.31 -10.29 18.60
N ASN A 58 6.98 -10.00 17.33
CA ASN A 58 6.01 -8.95 16.98
C ASN A 58 4.57 -9.45 16.87
N ASP A 59 4.38 -10.71 16.49
CA ASP A 59 3.08 -11.33 16.23
C ASP A 59 3.14 -12.83 16.59
N PRO A 60 2.22 -13.34 17.45
CA PRO A 60 2.10 -14.74 17.83
C PRO A 60 2.02 -15.71 16.64
N THR A 61 1.41 -15.31 15.53
CA THR A 61 1.26 -16.15 14.32
C THR A 61 2.57 -16.31 13.54
N LEU A 62 3.56 -15.47 13.82
CA LEU A 62 4.85 -15.45 13.13
C LEU A 62 5.98 -16.05 13.96
N VAL A 63 5.74 -16.48 15.20
CA VAL A 63 6.80 -16.88 16.14
C VAL A 63 7.69 -18.02 15.66
N GLY A 64 7.14 -18.96 14.88
CA GLY A 64 7.91 -20.07 14.30
C GLY A 64 8.78 -19.67 13.10
N GLN A 65 8.79 -18.39 12.72
CA GLN A 65 9.53 -17.86 11.57
C GLN A 65 10.33 -16.62 11.93
N TYR A 66 9.77 -15.71 12.74
CA TYR A 66 10.38 -14.43 13.08
C TYR A 66 10.29 -14.19 14.58
N SER A 67 11.13 -14.90 15.33
CA SER A 67 11.27 -14.70 16.77
C SER A 67 12.70 -14.95 17.24
N LEU A 68 13.01 -14.40 18.40
CA LEU A 68 14.34 -14.42 18.98
C LEU A 68 14.26 -14.79 20.45
N TRP A 69 15.09 -15.73 20.89
CA TRP A 69 15.40 -15.91 22.30
C TRP A 69 16.76 -15.31 22.64
N THR A 70 16.81 -14.44 23.64
CA THR A 70 18.06 -13.84 24.13
C THR A 70 18.39 -14.34 25.53
N HIS A 71 19.62 -14.78 25.73
CA HIS A 71 20.17 -15.22 27.02
C HIS A 71 21.48 -14.51 27.29
N LEU A 72 21.77 -14.22 28.56
CA LEU A 72 23.02 -13.60 29.00
C LEU A 72 23.62 -14.39 30.17
N MET A 73 24.94 -14.58 30.14
CA MET A 73 25.71 -15.10 31.28
C MET A 73 26.88 -14.18 31.62
N TRP A 74 27.48 -14.33 32.79
CA TRP A 74 28.65 -13.58 33.21
C TRP A 74 29.65 -14.42 34.02
N ASP A 75 30.92 -14.02 33.98
CA ASP A 75 32.00 -14.52 34.84
C ASP A 75 33.00 -13.39 35.18
N ASP A 76 34.18 -13.76 35.70
CA ASP A 76 35.26 -12.83 36.03
C ASP A 76 35.93 -12.18 34.80
N LYS A 77 35.68 -12.71 33.58
CA LYS A 77 36.28 -12.22 32.33
C LYS A 77 35.36 -11.31 31.54
N GLY A 78 34.05 -11.56 31.55
CA GLY A 78 33.10 -10.74 30.79
C GLY A 78 31.64 -11.18 30.86
N VAL A 79 30.87 -10.70 29.88
CA VAL A 79 29.49 -11.10 29.62
C VAL A 79 29.43 -11.95 28.36
N TYR A 80 28.65 -13.00 28.40
CA TYR A 80 28.33 -13.87 27.26
C TYR A 80 26.92 -13.56 26.80
N LEU A 81 26.69 -13.54 25.49
CA LEU A 81 25.38 -13.36 24.87
C LEU A 81 25.09 -14.50 23.91
N LEU A 82 23.91 -15.09 24.06
CA LEU A 82 23.36 -16.08 23.13
C LEU A 82 22.02 -15.60 22.59
N ALA A 83 21.92 -15.51 21.27
CA ALA A 83 20.71 -15.21 20.54
C ALA A 83 20.31 -16.43 19.68
N ARG A 84 19.09 -16.90 19.83
CA ARG A 84 18.55 -18.06 19.10
C ARG A 84 17.42 -17.60 18.19
N TYR A 85 17.68 -17.52 16.89
CA TYR A 85 16.78 -17.01 15.87
C TYR A 85 15.93 -18.14 15.29
N ASN A 86 14.61 -17.97 15.29
CA ASN A 86 13.79 -18.56 14.22
C ASN A 86 13.94 -17.65 13.01
N ASP A 87 14.37 -18.20 11.89
CA ASP A 87 14.69 -17.45 10.67
C ASP A 87 14.43 -18.32 9.43
N PRO A 88 13.58 -17.89 8.47
CA PRO A 88 13.38 -18.64 7.23
C PRO A 88 14.59 -18.60 6.30
N ASN A 89 15.45 -17.59 6.42
CA ASN A 89 16.61 -17.33 5.57
C ASN A 89 17.86 -17.11 6.46
N PRO A 90 18.29 -18.12 7.25
CA PRO A 90 19.29 -17.91 8.28
C PRO A 90 20.63 -17.42 7.74
N MET A 91 21.23 -16.48 8.49
CA MET A 91 22.59 -15.96 8.31
C MET A 91 22.81 -15.21 6.98
N LYS A 92 21.81 -14.41 6.56
CA LYS A 92 21.86 -13.58 5.34
C LYS A 92 22.02 -12.10 5.63
N ASN A 93 23.20 -11.56 5.33
CA ASN A 93 23.47 -10.13 5.37
C ASN A 93 24.58 -9.72 4.40
N ALA A 94 24.23 -8.92 3.38
CA ALA A 94 25.16 -8.52 2.32
C ALA A 94 26.11 -7.37 2.72
N ALA A 95 26.02 -6.87 3.95
CA ALA A 95 26.94 -5.83 4.43
C ALA A 95 28.34 -6.38 4.70
N SER A 96 29.38 -5.60 4.37
CA SER A 96 30.75 -5.93 4.73
C SER A 96 31.05 -5.55 6.18
N GLY A 97 32.11 -6.13 6.78
CA GLY A 97 32.51 -5.89 8.17
C GLY A 97 32.93 -4.48 8.56
N LYS A 98 32.94 -3.52 7.63
CA LYS A 98 33.26 -2.10 7.87
C LYS A 98 32.03 -1.19 7.78
N ASP A 99 30.90 -1.71 7.29
CA ASP A 99 29.73 -0.91 6.95
C ASP A 99 28.69 -0.89 8.09
N PHE A 100 29.05 -0.33 9.24
CA PHE A 100 28.15 -0.26 10.41
C PHE A 100 26.76 0.30 10.07
N GLN A 101 26.70 1.30 9.17
CA GLN A 101 25.45 1.96 8.76
C GLN A 101 24.57 1.12 7.83
N GLN A 102 25.09 -0.01 7.31
CA GLN A 102 24.36 -0.91 6.42
C GLN A 102 24.09 -2.28 7.05
N SER A 103 24.85 -2.66 8.09
CA SER A 103 24.76 -4.00 8.66
C SER A 103 23.42 -4.35 9.30
N TRP A 104 22.52 -3.39 9.48
CA TRP A 104 21.15 -3.62 10.01
C TRP A 104 20.14 -3.98 8.92
N ARG A 105 20.50 -3.91 7.64
CA ARG A 105 19.57 -4.06 6.52
C ARG A 105 19.07 -5.49 6.29
N ALA A 106 19.58 -6.48 7.03
CA ALA A 106 19.22 -7.89 6.92
C ALA A 106 19.56 -8.58 8.25
N ASP A 107 19.82 -9.90 8.28
CA ASP A 107 20.06 -10.66 9.51
C ASP A 107 21.11 -9.99 10.38
N CYS A 108 20.67 -9.48 11.53
CA CYS A 108 21.52 -8.73 12.44
C CYS A 108 20.91 -8.70 13.82
N TYR A 109 21.72 -9.02 14.83
CA TYR A 109 21.41 -8.70 16.21
C TYR A 109 22.08 -7.38 16.54
N GLN A 110 21.33 -6.41 17.04
CA GLN A 110 21.89 -5.19 17.56
C GLN A 110 21.63 -5.06 19.05
N ALA A 111 22.71 -4.98 19.83
CA ALA A 111 22.64 -4.67 21.24
C ALA A 111 22.85 -3.17 21.48
N ARG A 112 22.09 -2.65 22.44
CA ARG A 112 22.24 -1.28 22.95
C ARG A 112 22.66 -1.36 24.40
N VAL A 113 23.88 -0.94 24.72
CA VAL A 113 24.51 -1.32 25.99
C VAL A 113 25.22 -0.15 26.64
N ILE A 114 25.05 -0.03 27.97
CA ILE A 114 25.81 0.89 28.82
C ILE A 114 26.09 0.16 30.14
N PHE A 115 27.37 -0.19 30.37
CA PHE A 115 27.77 -0.88 31.60
C PHE A 115 27.97 0.06 32.79
N ASP A 116 28.51 1.26 32.54
CA ASP A 116 28.78 2.27 33.56
C ASP A 116 27.82 3.47 33.41
N ASP A 117 26.51 3.22 33.50
CA ASP A 117 25.45 4.22 33.30
C ASP A 117 25.62 5.43 34.25
N ARG A 118 25.60 6.63 33.68
CA ARG A 118 25.76 7.94 34.35
C ARG A 118 27.13 8.17 34.99
N ALA A 119 28.15 7.37 34.66
CA ALA A 119 29.53 7.69 35.00
C ALA A 119 30.06 8.87 34.15
N LYS A 120 31.07 9.58 34.65
CA LYS A 120 31.70 10.72 33.93
C LYS A 120 32.33 10.29 32.60
N ASP A 121 32.76 9.05 32.54
CA ASP A 121 33.43 8.36 31.45
C ASP A 121 32.54 7.27 30.82
N GLU A 122 31.21 7.44 30.90
CA GLU A 122 30.21 6.53 30.32
C GLU A 122 30.57 6.05 28.90
N HIS A 123 30.49 4.73 28.71
CA HIS A 123 30.81 4.04 27.47
C HIS A 123 29.52 3.49 26.85
N ILE A 124 28.90 4.29 25.99
CA ILE A 124 27.70 3.87 25.24
C ILE A 124 28.14 3.09 24.01
N MET A 125 27.67 1.85 23.89
CA MET A 125 27.99 0.98 22.76
C MET A 125 26.74 0.56 21.99
N HIS A 126 26.81 0.74 20.68
CA HIS A 126 25.90 0.13 19.72
C HIS A 126 26.62 -1.05 19.06
N VAL A 127 26.28 -2.27 19.45
CA VAL A 127 26.98 -3.48 19.00
C VAL A 127 26.12 -4.16 17.93
N ASN A 128 26.62 -4.28 16.71
CA ASN A 128 25.97 -5.02 15.64
C ASN A 128 26.69 -6.35 15.45
N MET A 129 25.94 -7.44 15.46
CA MET A 129 26.43 -8.81 15.39
C MET A 129 25.68 -9.54 14.27
N TYR A 130 26.40 -10.01 13.26
CA TYR A 130 25.80 -10.62 12.08
C TYR A 130 26.79 -11.54 11.36
N TYR A 131 26.27 -12.47 10.57
CA TYR A 131 27.06 -13.21 9.59
C TYR A 131 27.00 -12.47 8.26
N SER A 132 28.15 -12.04 7.73
CA SER A 132 28.19 -11.43 6.41
C SER A 132 28.14 -12.52 5.35
N SER A 133 27.05 -12.59 4.59
CA SER A 133 26.96 -13.46 3.41
C SER A 133 27.82 -12.94 2.25
N PHE A 134 28.23 -11.67 2.31
CA PHE A 134 29.16 -11.09 1.34
C PHE A 134 30.61 -11.49 1.60
N ASP A 135 31.08 -11.38 2.85
CA ASP A 135 32.46 -11.73 3.24
C ASP A 135 32.63 -13.20 3.69
N ASP A 136 31.52 -13.94 3.81
CA ASP A 136 31.42 -15.31 4.32
C ASP A 136 32.08 -15.54 5.69
N LYS A 137 31.76 -14.66 6.65
CA LYS A 137 32.26 -14.76 8.04
C LYS A 137 31.47 -13.89 9.02
N PRO A 138 31.56 -14.16 10.33
CA PRO A 138 30.85 -13.38 11.34
C PRO A 138 31.57 -12.06 11.67
N TYR A 139 30.77 -11.06 12.04
CA TYR A 139 31.25 -9.76 12.50
C TYR A 139 30.55 -9.32 13.78
N MET A 140 31.33 -8.72 14.66
CA MET A 140 30.87 -7.96 15.82
C MET A 140 31.51 -6.56 15.77
N ILE A 141 30.75 -5.58 15.32
CA ILE A 141 31.22 -4.21 15.10
C ILE A 141 30.49 -3.22 16.00
N ILE A 142 31.20 -2.18 16.42
CA ILE A 142 30.77 -1.27 17.48
C ILE A 142 30.83 0.16 16.99
N LYS A 143 29.74 0.90 17.27
CA LYS A 143 29.70 2.36 17.21
C LYS A 143 29.63 2.90 18.63
N HIS A 144 30.51 3.87 18.93
CA HIS A 144 30.67 4.49 20.24
C HIS A 144 29.94 5.82 20.32
N GLY A 145 29.23 6.07 21.42
CA GLY A 145 28.43 7.29 21.60
C GLY A 145 27.28 7.45 20.60
N GLY A 146 26.71 8.65 20.53
CA GLY A 146 25.58 8.93 19.64
C GLY A 146 25.96 9.10 18.17
N PHE A 147 24.97 9.40 17.33
CA PHE A 147 25.13 9.41 15.87
C PHE A 147 25.33 10.79 15.26
N LYS A 148 25.46 11.83 16.09
CA LYS A 148 25.63 13.23 15.65
C LYS A 148 26.93 13.83 16.19
N ASN A 149 27.68 14.48 15.33
CA ASN A 149 28.92 15.18 15.69
C ASN A 149 28.69 16.65 16.12
N LYS A 150 27.47 17.18 16.01
CA LYS A 150 27.09 18.54 16.41
C LYS A 150 25.72 18.57 17.09
N GLU A 151 25.53 19.58 17.93
CA GLU A 151 24.27 19.83 18.63
C GLU A 151 23.10 20.18 17.66
N PRO A 152 21.85 19.85 18.02
CA PRO A 152 21.47 19.07 19.20
C PRO A 152 21.71 17.57 18.97
N TYR A 153 22.41 16.96 19.93
CA TYR A 153 22.64 15.51 19.97
C TYR A 153 21.34 14.74 20.21
N ASP A 154 21.33 13.46 19.88
CA ASP A 154 20.25 12.55 20.31
C ASP A 154 20.45 12.13 21.77
N ALA A 155 19.55 11.32 22.34
CA ALA A 155 19.63 10.94 23.76
C ALA A 155 20.85 10.04 24.06
N THR A 156 21.56 9.56 23.04
CA THR A 156 22.84 8.85 23.17
C THR A 156 24.06 9.79 23.15
N GLY A 157 23.85 11.11 23.12
CA GLY A 157 24.90 12.12 23.22
C GLY A 157 25.67 12.35 21.92
N PRO A 158 26.83 13.05 21.98
CA PRO A 158 27.66 13.26 20.80
C PRO A 158 28.22 11.95 20.27
N ASP A 159 28.55 11.95 18.98
CA ASP A 159 29.50 11.02 18.40
C ASP A 159 30.84 11.08 19.18
N ARG A 160 31.44 9.92 19.45
CA ARG A 160 32.64 9.77 20.29
C ARG A 160 33.81 9.19 19.48
N PRO A 161 34.38 9.98 18.54
CA PRO A 161 35.57 9.54 17.80
C PRO A 161 36.77 9.29 18.75
N ASP A 162 36.81 9.96 19.90
CA ASP A 162 37.78 9.72 20.98
C ASP A 162 37.68 8.30 21.55
N GLN A 163 36.45 7.80 21.77
CA GLN A 163 36.24 6.42 22.23
C GLN A 163 36.51 5.42 21.11
N LEU A 164 36.18 5.76 19.86
CA LEU A 164 36.54 4.95 18.70
C LEU A 164 38.06 4.81 18.54
N GLU A 165 38.82 5.89 18.75
CA GLU A 165 40.29 5.84 18.73
C GLU A 165 40.84 5.01 19.89
N LYS A 166 40.28 5.17 21.09
CA LYS A 166 40.72 4.45 22.30
C LYS A 166 40.45 2.94 22.23
N TRP A 167 39.22 2.55 21.85
CA TRP A 167 38.75 1.17 21.96
C TRP A 167 38.77 0.43 20.62
N GLY A 168 38.70 1.16 19.50
CA GLY A 168 38.57 0.61 18.17
C GLY A 168 37.12 0.26 17.79
N PRO A 169 36.87 -0.14 16.52
CA PRO A 169 35.54 -0.47 16.02
C PRO A 169 35.11 -1.93 16.33
N THR A 170 35.95 -2.73 16.98
CA THR A 170 35.69 -4.15 17.30
C THR A 170 36.26 -4.53 18.67
N MET A 171 35.69 -5.53 19.34
CA MET A 171 36.20 -6.03 20.63
C MET A 171 37.35 -7.06 20.48
N ALA A 172 37.77 -7.39 19.26
CA ALA A 172 38.70 -8.50 19.00
C ALA A 172 40.06 -8.32 19.70
N ASN A 173 40.59 -7.10 19.74
CA ASN A 173 41.86 -6.80 20.42
C ASN A 173 41.76 -6.96 21.96
N ALA A 174 40.54 -6.92 22.50
CA ALA A 174 40.27 -7.25 23.88
C ALA A 174 39.93 -8.74 24.10
N GLY A 175 40.03 -9.59 23.07
CA GLY A 175 39.65 -10.99 23.15
C GLY A 175 38.15 -11.25 23.05
N GLY A 176 37.35 -10.24 22.65
CA GLY A 176 35.95 -10.47 22.29
C GLY A 176 35.85 -11.34 21.03
N SER A 177 34.85 -12.21 21.00
CA SER A 177 34.66 -13.17 19.90
C SER A 177 33.18 -13.37 19.62
N ILE A 178 32.87 -13.90 18.43
CA ILE A 178 31.52 -14.18 17.97
C ILE A 178 31.52 -15.43 17.09
N ALA A 179 30.49 -16.26 17.22
CA ALA A 179 30.27 -17.45 16.42
C ALA A 179 28.78 -17.59 16.06
N PHE A 180 28.52 -18.30 14.96
CA PHE A 180 27.18 -18.60 14.49
C PHE A 180 27.08 -20.09 14.16
N ALA A 181 25.95 -20.70 14.48
CA ALA A 181 25.65 -22.08 14.10
C ALA A 181 24.21 -22.16 13.59
N ALA A 182 24.05 -22.48 12.31
CA ALA A 182 22.73 -22.79 11.74
C ALA A 182 22.14 -24.04 12.40
N TRP A 183 20.82 -24.05 12.58
CA TRP A 183 20.14 -25.23 13.08
C TRP A 183 20.07 -26.33 12.01
N PRO A 184 20.03 -27.62 12.41
CA PRO A 184 19.98 -28.73 11.45
C PRO A 184 18.80 -28.73 10.47
N ASP A 185 17.69 -28.07 10.83
CA ASP A 185 16.49 -27.98 10.01
C ASP A 185 16.48 -26.79 9.03
N GLY A 186 17.49 -25.92 9.09
CA GLY A 186 17.61 -24.72 8.26
C GLY A 186 16.58 -23.62 8.56
N LYS A 187 15.85 -23.71 9.69
CA LYS A 187 14.80 -22.74 10.06
C LYS A 187 15.23 -21.74 11.13
N GLY A 188 16.54 -21.58 11.29
CA GLY A 188 17.09 -20.72 12.31
C GLY A 188 18.58 -20.92 12.51
N TYR A 189 19.11 -20.15 13.46
CA TYR A 189 20.51 -20.22 13.87
C TYR A 189 20.69 -19.72 15.28
N ASN A 190 21.80 -20.12 15.89
CA ASN A 190 22.32 -19.52 17.11
C ASN A 190 23.43 -18.54 16.75
N MET A 191 23.44 -17.40 17.43
CA MET A 191 24.56 -16.46 17.47
C MET A 191 25.04 -16.37 18.90
N GLU A 192 26.34 -16.53 19.10
CA GLU A 192 26.98 -16.50 20.40
C GLU A 192 28.12 -15.48 20.39
N ALA A 193 28.23 -14.64 21.42
CA ALA A 193 29.26 -13.61 21.51
C ALA A 193 29.81 -13.45 22.94
N PHE A 194 31.10 -13.10 23.04
CA PHE A 194 31.77 -12.77 24.29
C PHE A 194 32.22 -11.31 24.34
N TRP A 195 31.86 -10.63 25.42
CA TRP A 195 32.11 -9.21 25.68
C TRP A 195 33.01 -9.03 26.92
N PRO A 196 34.32 -8.79 26.72
CA PRO A 196 35.29 -8.70 27.81
C PRO A 196 35.10 -7.44 28.68
N TRP A 197 35.20 -7.58 30.01
CA TRP A 197 35.06 -6.45 30.95
C TRP A 197 36.03 -5.30 30.65
N LYS A 198 37.27 -5.63 30.26
CA LYS A 198 38.32 -4.65 29.89
C LYS A 198 38.01 -3.79 28.65
N TYR A 199 37.02 -4.17 27.84
CA TYR A 199 36.51 -3.35 26.74
C TYR A 199 35.22 -2.64 27.15
N CYS A 200 34.32 -3.39 27.78
CA CYS A 200 32.97 -2.94 28.09
C CYS A 200 32.93 -1.84 29.16
N ARG A 201 33.84 -1.90 30.14
CA ARG A 201 33.87 -1.00 31.29
C ARG A 201 35.11 -0.15 31.31
N THR A 202 34.97 1.10 31.72
CA THR A 202 36.13 2.01 31.81
C THR A 202 37.07 1.64 32.95
N SER A 203 36.55 1.05 34.03
CA SER A 203 37.35 0.49 35.13
C SER A 203 38.04 -0.83 34.75
N GLY A 204 37.47 -1.59 33.82
CA GLY A 204 37.88 -2.96 33.50
C GLY A 204 37.49 -4.02 34.53
N GLU A 205 36.90 -3.64 35.67
CA GLU A 205 36.53 -4.54 36.77
C GLU A 205 35.16 -5.21 36.52
N PRO A 206 34.91 -6.45 36.96
CA PRO A 206 33.61 -7.11 36.81
C PRO A 206 32.47 -6.43 37.59
N LEU A 207 31.23 -6.57 37.10
CA LEU A 207 30.02 -6.28 37.88
C LEU A 207 29.76 -7.41 38.89
N LYS A 208 29.07 -7.11 40.00
CA LYS A 208 28.78 -8.05 41.08
C LYS A 208 27.30 -8.44 41.07
N PRO A 209 26.92 -9.56 41.71
CA PRO A 209 25.51 -9.89 41.89
C PRO A 209 24.72 -8.76 42.55
N GLY A 210 23.54 -8.48 42.00
CA GLY A 210 22.69 -7.34 42.39
C GLY A 210 22.97 -6.05 41.61
N ASP A 211 24.12 -5.95 40.92
CA ASP A 211 24.37 -4.86 39.97
C ASP A 211 23.54 -5.06 38.70
N ALA A 212 23.53 -4.04 37.85
CA ALA A 212 22.88 -4.10 36.55
C ALA A 212 23.50 -3.13 35.56
N PHE A 213 23.28 -3.42 34.27
CA PHE A 213 23.63 -2.53 33.17
C PHE A 213 22.44 -2.26 32.26
N VAL A 214 22.51 -1.18 31.49
CA VAL A 214 21.47 -0.84 30.52
C VAL A 214 21.62 -1.77 29.31
N PHE A 215 20.52 -2.40 28.90
CA PHE A 215 20.53 -3.38 27.82
C PHE A 215 19.23 -3.31 27.01
N GLY A 216 19.38 -3.19 25.69
CA GLY A 216 18.28 -3.25 24.74
C GLY A 216 18.60 -4.17 23.55
N ILE A 217 17.54 -4.75 22.97
CA ILE A 217 17.57 -5.77 21.94
C ILE A 217 16.92 -5.24 20.66
N GLU A 218 17.64 -5.26 19.55
CA GLU A 218 17.03 -5.21 18.22
C GLU A 218 17.45 -6.44 17.42
N ALA A 219 16.51 -6.98 16.65
CA ALA A 219 16.77 -8.12 15.79
C ALA A 219 16.18 -7.84 14.40
N MET A 220 16.94 -8.18 13.37
CA MET A 220 16.58 -8.02 11.99
C MET A 220 16.67 -9.36 11.27
N TRP A 221 15.79 -9.54 10.29
CA TRP A 221 15.75 -10.68 9.38
C TRP A 221 15.84 -10.17 7.95
N GLY A 222 16.66 -10.81 7.14
CA GLY A 222 16.91 -10.49 5.75
C GLY A 222 16.02 -11.28 4.79
N ASN A 223 15.90 -10.75 3.58
CA ASN A 223 15.49 -11.52 2.43
C ASN A 223 16.60 -12.50 2.03
N ILE A 224 16.31 -13.38 1.06
CA ILE A 224 17.20 -14.49 0.69
C ILE A 224 18.61 -14.06 0.25
N ASP A 225 18.76 -12.85 -0.30
CA ASP A 225 20.04 -12.29 -0.73
C ASP A 225 20.74 -11.42 0.34
N GLY A 226 20.05 -11.14 1.46
CA GLY A 226 20.57 -10.35 2.57
C GLY A 226 20.76 -8.86 2.24
N SER A 227 20.16 -8.35 1.17
CA SER A 227 20.27 -6.95 0.76
C SER A 227 19.19 -6.04 1.38
N MET A 228 18.07 -6.64 1.79
CA MET A 228 16.92 -5.94 2.33
C MET A 228 16.30 -6.63 3.54
N LEU A 229 15.67 -5.80 4.38
CA LEU A 229 15.01 -6.20 5.61
C LEU A 229 13.66 -6.84 5.28
N SER A 230 13.45 -8.07 5.72
CA SER A 230 12.15 -8.75 5.65
C SER A 230 11.33 -8.54 6.91
N GLN A 231 11.97 -8.56 8.09
CA GLN A 231 11.33 -8.31 9.38
C GLN A 231 12.28 -7.62 10.37
N ARG A 232 11.73 -6.89 11.35
CA ARG A 232 12.49 -6.26 12.43
C ARG A 232 11.73 -6.29 13.75
N LEU A 233 12.45 -6.53 14.83
CA LEU A 233 11.99 -6.56 16.21
C LEU A 233 12.82 -5.60 17.06
N ALA A 234 12.17 -4.95 18.02
CA ALA A 234 12.82 -4.15 19.07
C ALA A 234 12.17 -4.49 20.42
N ASP A 235 12.99 -4.86 21.41
CA ASP A 235 12.59 -5.37 22.72
C ASP A 235 13.69 -5.11 23.78
N GLY A 236 13.54 -5.53 25.03
CA GLY A 236 14.52 -5.18 26.09
C GLY A 236 14.45 -3.69 26.41
N ILE A 237 13.27 -3.23 26.77
CA ILE A 237 12.88 -1.81 26.83
C ILE A 237 12.06 -1.57 28.08
N LYS A 238 12.26 -0.44 28.77
CA LYS A 238 11.71 -0.21 30.11
C LYS A 238 10.19 -0.29 30.20
N ASP A 239 9.51 0.11 29.16
CA ASP A 239 8.05 0.07 29.06
C ASP A 239 7.65 0.06 27.58
N ASP A 240 6.35 -0.05 27.34
CA ASP A 240 5.76 0.17 26.04
C ASP A 240 5.72 1.66 25.70
N ASN A 241 6.67 2.52 26.15
CA ASN A 241 6.89 3.90 25.69
C ASN A 241 8.29 4.19 25.03
N VAL A 242 9.19 3.24 24.91
CA VAL A 242 10.56 3.41 24.41
C VAL A 242 10.74 3.41 22.88
N ASN A 243 10.67 4.53 22.15
CA ASN A 243 10.70 4.57 20.66
C ASN A 243 11.39 3.36 19.98
N ARG A 244 10.59 2.37 19.55
CA ARG A 244 11.07 1.11 18.98
C ARG A 244 11.57 1.28 17.55
N ILE A 245 11.29 2.40 16.88
CA ILE A 245 11.65 2.60 15.46
C ILE A 245 13.05 3.21 15.33
N PHE A 246 13.43 4.11 16.22
CA PHE A 246 14.80 4.63 16.34
C PHE A 246 15.43 4.19 17.67
N MET A 247 15.32 2.90 17.99
CA MET A 247 15.75 2.37 19.28
C MET A 247 17.24 2.66 19.55
N PHE A 248 18.09 2.73 18.53
CA PHE A 248 19.49 3.17 18.65
C PHE A 248 19.69 4.61 19.17
N ARG A 249 18.65 5.45 19.27
CA ARG A 249 18.69 6.78 19.89
C ARG A 249 17.99 6.84 21.25
N ALA A 250 17.35 5.76 21.68
CA ALA A 250 16.46 5.72 22.83
C ALA A 250 17.17 5.35 24.15
N ARG A 251 18.34 5.96 24.43
CA ARG A 251 19.20 5.68 25.61
C ARG A 251 18.39 5.49 26.91
N THR A 252 17.47 6.40 27.19
CA THR A 252 16.69 6.41 28.43
C THR A 252 15.64 5.31 28.51
N GLY A 253 15.23 4.77 27.37
CA GLY A 253 14.23 3.72 27.28
C GLY A 253 14.78 2.31 27.18
N TRP A 254 16.05 2.11 26.87
CA TRP A 254 16.64 0.77 26.92
C TRP A 254 16.43 0.13 28.29
N GLY A 255 16.09 -1.14 28.28
CA GLY A 255 15.78 -1.93 29.46
C GLY A 255 17.04 -2.20 30.30
N LYS A 256 16.96 -3.24 31.11
CA LYS A 256 17.98 -3.55 32.09
C LYS A 256 18.41 -5.01 31.99
N ALA A 257 19.70 -5.25 32.17
CA ALA A 257 20.26 -6.57 32.41
C ALA A 257 20.75 -6.64 33.85
N ALA A 258 20.13 -7.48 34.68
CA ALA A 258 20.45 -7.61 36.11
C ALA A 258 21.39 -8.79 36.36
N ILE A 259 22.49 -8.57 37.09
CA ILE A 259 23.47 -9.60 37.43
C ILE A 259 22.91 -10.47 38.55
N SER A 260 22.67 -11.75 38.26
CA SER A 260 22.15 -12.72 39.23
C SER A 260 23.27 -13.34 40.06
N ASP A 261 22.97 -13.66 41.33
CA ASP A 261 23.83 -14.47 42.21
C ASP A 261 23.64 -15.98 41.99
N LYS A 262 22.58 -16.39 41.28
CA LYS A 262 22.17 -17.78 41.08
C LYS A 262 21.85 -18.08 39.62
N GLY A 263 22.32 -19.23 39.14
CA GLY A 263 21.84 -19.86 37.91
C GLY A 263 20.69 -20.85 38.18
N LYS A 264 20.28 -21.55 37.13
CA LYS A 264 19.25 -22.61 37.13
C LYS A 264 17.94 -22.13 37.74
N LEU A 265 17.50 -20.95 37.32
CA LEU A 265 16.24 -20.37 37.77
C LEU A 265 15.07 -21.25 37.32
N GLN A 266 14.02 -21.35 38.15
CA GLN A 266 12.82 -22.08 37.76
C GLN A 266 11.94 -21.14 36.92
N ILE A 267 11.67 -21.50 35.66
CA ILE A 267 10.60 -20.84 34.89
C ILE A 267 9.29 -21.13 35.61
N THR A 268 8.59 -20.08 36.05
CA THR A 268 7.37 -20.27 36.84
C THR A 268 6.23 -20.77 35.94
N GLU A 269 5.34 -21.62 36.47
CA GLU A 269 4.13 -22.06 35.74
C GLU A 269 3.31 -20.87 35.21
N GLN A 270 3.34 -19.74 35.92
CA GLN A 270 2.69 -18.49 35.52
C GLN A 270 3.27 -17.89 34.23
N GLN A 271 4.60 -17.96 34.01
CA GLN A 271 5.22 -17.45 32.79
C GLN A 271 4.88 -18.30 31.57
N ILE A 272 4.82 -19.63 31.75
CA ILE A 272 4.38 -20.58 30.71
C ILE A 272 2.90 -20.35 30.38
N GLU A 273 2.04 -20.15 31.39
CA GLU A 273 0.62 -19.93 31.18
C GLU A 273 0.34 -18.58 30.50
N LEU A 274 1.05 -17.51 30.88
CA LEU A 274 0.95 -16.21 30.21
C LEU A 274 1.34 -16.31 28.73
N GLN A 275 2.36 -17.09 28.41
CA GLN A 275 2.77 -17.35 27.03
C GLN A 275 1.69 -18.11 26.24
N LYS A 276 1.05 -19.12 26.85
CA LYS A 276 -0.07 -19.86 26.25
C LYS A 276 -1.30 -18.98 26.02
N ILE A 277 -1.65 -18.13 26.99
CA ILE A 277 -2.78 -17.19 26.87
C ILE A 277 -2.55 -16.20 25.73
N ARG A 278 -1.34 -15.64 25.62
CA ARG A 278 -0.98 -14.70 24.54
C ARG A 278 -1.07 -15.33 23.15
N LEU A 279 -0.72 -16.61 23.03
CA LEU A 279 -0.89 -17.37 21.77
C LEU A 279 -2.37 -17.67 21.48
N LYS A 280 -3.19 -17.94 22.51
CA LYS A 280 -4.60 -18.30 22.36
C LYS A 280 -5.51 -17.14 21.93
N ASN A 281 -5.29 -15.92 22.44
CA ASN A 281 -6.19 -14.77 22.16
C ASN A 281 -6.23 -14.33 20.68
N PHE A 282 -5.21 -14.65 19.88
CA PHE A 282 -5.16 -14.31 18.44
C PHE A 282 -5.76 -15.40 17.54
N GLU A 283 -6.00 -16.59 18.09
CA GLU A 283 -6.55 -17.76 17.40
C GLU A 283 -7.86 -18.23 18.04
N ASP A 284 -8.56 -17.37 18.79
CA ASP A 284 -9.83 -17.72 19.41
C ASP A 284 -10.93 -17.87 18.34
N TYR A 285 -11.01 -19.08 17.78
CA TYR A 285 -12.06 -19.50 16.87
C TYR A 285 -13.26 -20.11 17.61
N ASP A 286 -13.32 -20.01 18.94
CA ASP A 286 -14.46 -20.49 19.72
C ASP A 286 -15.67 -19.57 19.49
N SER A 287 -16.85 -20.17 19.62
CA SER A 287 -18.12 -19.45 19.61
C SER A 287 -18.79 -19.55 20.99
N TYR A 288 -19.51 -18.50 21.35
CA TYR A 288 -20.01 -18.30 22.71
C TYR A 288 -21.51 -18.04 22.70
N GLY A 289 -22.19 -18.54 23.72
CA GLY A 289 -23.61 -18.32 23.90
C GLY A 289 -24.34 -19.50 24.53
N SER A 290 -25.66 -19.41 24.54
CA SER A 290 -26.58 -20.37 25.15
C SER A 290 -27.18 -21.34 24.12
N VAL A 291 -27.37 -20.90 22.88
CA VAL A 291 -28.02 -21.69 21.81
C VAL A 291 -26.97 -22.46 21.03
N GLN A 292 -27.13 -23.79 20.92
CA GLN A 292 -26.18 -24.67 20.22
C GLN A 292 -26.55 -24.90 18.75
N ILE A 293 -25.55 -24.95 17.89
CA ILE A 293 -25.63 -25.21 16.46
C ILE A 293 -24.73 -26.41 16.17
N SER A 294 -25.33 -27.57 15.92
CA SER A 294 -24.57 -28.82 15.71
C SER A 294 -24.59 -29.26 14.24
N TYR A 295 -23.42 -29.70 13.77
CA TYR A 295 -23.19 -30.19 12.40
C TYR A 295 -22.01 -31.18 12.39
N GLU A 296 -21.77 -31.85 11.28
CA GLU A 296 -20.74 -32.88 11.15
C GLU A 296 -19.85 -32.58 9.95
N LEU A 297 -18.53 -32.69 10.13
CA LEU A 297 -17.54 -32.44 9.10
C LEU A 297 -16.83 -33.75 8.73
N PRO A 298 -16.70 -34.09 7.43
CA PRO A 298 -16.02 -35.31 7.01
C PRO A 298 -14.50 -35.25 7.20
N GLU A 299 -13.95 -34.04 7.23
CA GLU A 299 -12.53 -33.72 7.32
C GLU A 299 -12.38 -32.30 7.87
N LYS A 300 -11.14 -31.83 8.10
CA LYS A 300 -10.90 -30.45 8.49
C LYS A 300 -11.38 -29.49 7.40
N ARG A 301 -12.21 -28.51 7.78
CA ARG A 301 -12.82 -27.55 6.84
C ARG A 301 -12.89 -26.15 7.43
N ASP A 302 -12.97 -25.16 6.54
CA ASP A 302 -13.35 -23.80 6.90
C ASP A 302 -14.88 -23.72 7.00
N VAL A 303 -15.39 -23.03 8.04
CA VAL A 303 -16.82 -22.94 8.34
C VAL A 303 -17.26 -21.49 8.49
N THR A 304 -18.40 -21.14 7.89
CA THR A 304 -19.12 -19.88 8.09
C THR A 304 -20.52 -20.18 8.61
N ILE A 305 -20.97 -19.40 9.61
CA ILE A 305 -22.33 -19.52 10.15
C ILE A 305 -23.01 -18.16 10.15
N ALA A 306 -24.22 -18.11 9.59
CA ALA A 306 -25.10 -16.95 9.64
C ALA A 306 -26.49 -17.35 10.13
N ILE A 307 -27.18 -16.42 10.78
CA ILE A 307 -28.48 -16.64 11.41
C ILE A 307 -29.48 -15.66 10.84
N ASP A 308 -30.58 -16.19 10.32
CA ASP A 308 -31.73 -15.45 9.82
C ASP A 308 -32.95 -15.67 10.73
N ASP A 309 -33.87 -14.71 10.76
CA ASP A 309 -35.18 -14.89 11.39
C ASP A 309 -36.10 -15.81 10.55
N GLU A 310 -37.29 -16.11 11.06
CA GLU A 310 -38.26 -16.97 10.37
C GLU A 310 -38.69 -16.41 8.99
N GLN A 311 -38.64 -15.08 8.82
CA GLN A 311 -38.95 -14.38 7.57
C GLN A 311 -37.76 -14.33 6.60
N GLY A 312 -36.58 -14.83 7.00
CA GLY A 312 -35.39 -14.85 6.15
C GLY A 312 -34.59 -13.54 6.15
N LYS A 313 -34.78 -12.68 7.14
CA LYS A 313 -33.95 -11.50 7.34
C LYS A 313 -32.71 -11.85 8.15
N ARG A 314 -31.52 -11.43 7.70
CA ARG A 314 -30.25 -11.60 8.44
C ARG A 314 -30.32 -10.92 9.80
N VAL A 315 -30.04 -11.69 10.84
CA VAL A 315 -29.99 -11.26 12.24
C VAL A 315 -28.55 -11.16 12.71
N ARG A 316 -27.74 -12.19 12.43
CA ARG A 316 -26.36 -12.29 12.89
C ARG A 316 -25.50 -12.96 11.85
N ASN A 317 -24.33 -12.40 11.58
CA ASN A 317 -23.21 -13.08 10.95
C ASN A 317 -22.32 -13.59 12.08
N LEU A 318 -22.47 -14.87 12.47
CA LEU A 318 -21.87 -15.38 13.71
C LEU A 318 -20.34 -15.38 13.63
N PHE A 319 -19.80 -15.93 12.55
CA PHE A 319 -18.40 -15.82 12.13
C PHE A 319 -18.26 -16.27 10.67
N GLY A 320 -17.16 -15.87 10.01
CA GLY A 320 -16.83 -16.26 8.64
C GLY A 320 -15.50 -16.99 8.56
N GLN A 321 -15.49 -18.14 7.87
CA GLN A 321 -14.29 -18.91 7.52
C GLN A 321 -13.42 -19.33 8.72
N TYR A 322 -14.03 -19.81 9.81
CA TYR A 322 -13.28 -20.33 10.95
C TYR A 322 -12.93 -21.81 10.74
N PRO A 323 -11.68 -22.24 10.99
CA PRO A 323 -11.31 -23.63 10.81
C PRO A 323 -11.96 -24.53 11.87
N ARG A 324 -12.37 -25.72 11.46
CA ARG A 324 -12.89 -26.79 12.32
C ARG A 324 -12.31 -28.12 11.89
N ASP A 325 -11.96 -28.96 12.87
CA ASP A 325 -11.49 -30.32 12.60
C ASP A 325 -12.65 -31.24 12.18
N ALA A 326 -12.31 -32.45 11.73
CA ALA A 326 -13.28 -33.47 11.35
C ALA A 326 -14.13 -33.95 12.54
N GLY A 327 -15.34 -34.41 12.26
CA GLY A 327 -16.25 -35.01 13.24
C GLY A 327 -17.42 -34.11 13.61
N LYS A 328 -18.03 -34.39 14.77
CA LYS A 328 -19.20 -33.66 15.27
C LYS A 328 -18.76 -32.35 15.93
N ILE A 329 -19.26 -31.24 15.41
CA ILE A 329 -18.93 -29.90 15.88
C ILE A 329 -20.19 -29.25 16.46
N THR A 330 -19.99 -28.47 17.53
CA THR A 330 -21.05 -27.67 18.15
C THR A 330 -20.56 -26.25 18.37
N ASP A 331 -21.13 -25.30 17.61
CA ASP A 331 -20.94 -23.87 17.81
C ASP A 331 -22.11 -23.27 18.62
N LYS A 332 -21.93 -22.07 19.17
CA LYS A 332 -22.91 -21.40 20.04
C LYS A 332 -23.21 -19.98 19.61
N TRP A 333 -24.46 -19.56 19.82
CA TRP A 333 -24.93 -18.20 19.63
C TRP A 333 -25.47 -17.61 20.94
N ASP A 334 -25.12 -16.36 21.20
CA ASP A 334 -25.47 -15.58 22.39
C ASP A 334 -26.84 -14.89 22.30
N CYS A 335 -27.61 -15.18 21.25
CA CYS A 335 -28.92 -14.56 20.98
C CYS A 335 -28.86 -13.04 20.77
N LEU A 336 -27.72 -12.51 20.34
CA LEU A 336 -27.57 -11.11 19.94
C LEU A 336 -27.58 -10.96 18.41
N ASP A 337 -28.07 -9.82 17.92
CA ASP A 337 -27.92 -9.39 16.53
C ASP A 337 -26.52 -8.81 16.25
N ASP A 338 -26.22 -8.45 15.00
CA ASP A 338 -24.92 -7.84 14.63
C ASP A 338 -24.66 -6.48 15.32
N ASN A 339 -25.68 -5.81 15.87
CA ASN A 339 -25.54 -4.56 16.62
C ASN A 339 -25.39 -4.79 18.14
N GLY A 340 -25.37 -6.05 18.58
CA GLY A 340 -25.29 -6.41 20.00
C GLY A 340 -26.62 -6.31 20.75
N ASN A 341 -27.75 -6.15 20.06
CA ASN A 341 -29.06 -6.14 20.69
C ASN A 341 -29.58 -7.57 20.85
N ALA A 342 -30.27 -7.84 21.96
CA ALA A 342 -30.96 -9.11 22.16
C ALA A 342 -32.09 -9.29 21.13
N VAL A 343 -32.17 -10.50 20.58
CA VAL A 343 -33.27 -10.88 19.67
C VAL A 343 -34.57 -11.16 20.44
N LYS A 344 -35.66 -11.40 19.72
CA LYS A 344 -36.94 -11.81 20.31
C LYS A 344 -37.03 -13.34 20.41
N PRO A 345 -37.80 -13.90 21.35
CA PRO A 345 -38.11 -15.32 21.33
C PRO A 345 -38.79 -15.71 20.01
N GLY A 346 -38.45 -16.87 19.46
CA GLY A 346 -38.99 -17.32 18.18
C GLY A 346 -38.16 -18.38 17.49
N LYS A 347 -38.53 -18.65 16.24
CA LYS A 347 -37.79 -19.55 15.35
C LYS A 347 -36.78 -18.78 14.52
N TYR A 348 -35.59 -19.34 14.43
CA TYR A 348 -34.46 -18.81 13.65
C TYR A 348 -33.89 -19.92 12.77
N LYS A 349 -33.14 -19.53 11.73
CA LYS A 349 -32.45 -20.46 10.83
C LYS A 349 -30.96 -20.17 10.85
N ALA A 350 -30.15 -21.14 11.29
CA ALA A 350 -28.70 -21.09 11.14
C ALA A 350 -28.30 -21.74 9.83
N THR A 351 -27.74 -20.95 8.93
CA THR A 351 -27.08 -21.43 7.70
C THR A 351 -25.63 -21.71 8.02
N VAL A 352 -25.22 -22.98 7.87
CA VAL A 352 -23.85 -23.44 8.04
C VAL A 352 -23.27 -23.74 6.66
N VAL A 353 -22.21 -23.06 6.27
CA VAL A 353 -21.46 -23.32 5.04
C VAL A 353 -20.07 -23.82 5.40
N HIS A 354 -19.63 -24.89 4.76
CA HIS A 354 -18.28 -25.40 4.97
C HIS A 354 -17.65 -25.94 3.67
N HIS A 355 -16.33 -25.83 3.57
CA HIS A 355 -15.56 -26.23 2.39
C HIS A 355 -14.10 -26.54 2.75
N LEU A 356 -13.38 -27.20 1.84
CA LEU A 356 -11.91 -27.19 1.88
C LEU A 356 -11.40 -25.77 1.56
N PRO A 357 -10.27 -25.31 2.12
CA PRO A 357 -9.76 -23.97 1.86
C PRO A 357 -9.75 -23.61 0.37
N ILE A 358 -10.43 -22.52 0.00
CA ILE A 358 -10.49 -22.05 -1.38
C ILE A 358 -9.11 -21.46 -1.73
N ALA A 359 -8.55 -21.86 -2.86
CA ALA A 359 -7.21 -21.49 -3.27
C ALA A 359 -7.18 -20.96 -4.70
N LEU A 360 -6.18 -20.14 -4.99
CA LEU A 360 -5.86 -19.69 -6.34
C LEU A 360 -4.72 -20.52 -6.91
N LYS A 361 -4.81 -20.83 -8.20
CA LYS A 361 -3.72 -21.39 -8.98
C LYS A 361 -3.53 -20.57 -10.24
N LEU A 362 -2.31 -20.13 -10.53
CA LEU A 362 -2.02 -19.46 -11.78
C LEU A 362 -2.41 -20.37 -12.96
N TYR A 363 -3.29 -19.87 -13.82
CA TYR A 363 -3.68 -20.52 -15.06
C TYR A 363 -2.91 -19.93 -16.24
N ASN A 364 -2.80 -18.59 -16.32
CA ASN A 364 -2.03 -17.91 -17.35
C ASN A 364 -1.68 -16.46 -16.94
N SER A 365 -0.85 -15.80 -17.73
CA SER A 365 -0.59 -14.37 -17.62
C SER A 365 -0.40 -13.80 -19.02
N CYS A 366 -0.98 -12.61 -19.26
CA CYS A 366 -0.89 -11.93 -20.56
C CYS A 366 -0.39 -10.49 -20.37
N TYR A 367 0.24 -9.92 -21.40
CA TYR A 367 0.57 -8.50 -21.46
C TYR A 367 1.48 -8.06 -20.30
N SER A 368 2.68 -8.65 -20.28
CA SER A 368 3.78 -8.25 -19.41
C SER A 368 5.07 -8.78 -19.98
N SER A 369 6.13 -8.00 -19.84
CA SER A 369 7.60 -8.22 -20.03
C SER A 369 8.46 -8.81 -18.90
N ALA A 370 7.91 -8.90 -17.68
CA ALA A 370 8.60 -9.27 -16.43
C ALA A 370 8.70 -10.79 -16.11
N THR A 371 9.86 -11.29 -15.65
CA THR A 371 10.03 -12.69 -15.22
C THR A 371 10.25 -12.77 -13.69
N PRO A 372 9.33 -13.37 -12.91
CA PRO A 372 7.98 -13.77 -13.28
C PRO A 372 7.08 -12.55 -13.51
N PRO A 373 5.86 -12.71 -14.05
CA PRO A 373 4.96 -11.59 -14.34
C PRO A 373 4.28 -11.00 -13.09
N TRP A 374 4.98 -10.98 -11.95
CA TRP A 374 4.61 -10.35 -10.68
C TRP A 374 5.85 -9.92 -9.91
N VAL A 375 5.66 -9.11 -8.87
CA VAL A 375 6.76 -8.68 -7.99
C VAL A 375 7.19 -9.85 -7.11
N THR A 376 8.50 -10.06 -6.98
CA THR A 376 9.08 -11.09 -6.10
C THR A 376 9.90 -10.46 -4.98
N ASP A 377 10.26 -11.26 -3.99
CA ASP A 377 11.16 -10.91 -2.89
C ASP A 377 12.57 -10.48 -3.35
N ALA A 378 13.03 -11.01 -4.50
CA ALA A 378 14.26 -10.61 -5.18
C ALA A 378 14.19 -9.20 -5.83
N GLY A 379 13.08 -8.48 -5.68
CA GLY A 379 12.91 -7.07 -6.06
C GLY A 379 11.86 -6.81 -7.15
N LYS A 380 11.53 -5.53 -7.35
CA LYS A 380 10.60 -5.06 -8.39
C LYS A 380 11.26 -5.16 -9.76
N LYS A 381 11.00 -6.24 -10.50
CA LYS A 381 11.40 -6.38 -11.91
C LYS A 381 10.18 -6.29 -12.83
N LEU A 382 9.41 -5.22 -12.68
CA LEU A 382 8.23 -4.98 -13.51
C LEU A 382 8.63 -4.35 -14.84
N TRP A 383 7.98 -4.77 -15.92
CA TRP A 383 8.26 -4.26 -17.25
C TRP A 383 7.34 -3.10 -17.61
N GLY A 384 7.93 -1.90 -17.68
CA GLY A 384 7.24 -0.68 -18.06
C GLY A 384 6.18 -0.20 -17.07
N SER A 385 5.34 0.72 -17.56
CA SER A 385 4.43 1.55 -16.76
C SER A 385 2.96 1.10 -16.81
N ASN A 386 2.23 1.33 -15.72
CA ASN A 386 0.81 0.99 -15.61
C ASN A 386 -0.18 2.06 -16.14
N HIS A 387 0.19 3.35 -16.30
CA HIS A 387 -0.70 4.38 -16.90
C HIS A 387 -0.18 4.96 -18.23
N GLY A 388 1.13 4.92 -18.45
CA GLY A 388 1.75 5.47 -19.65
C GLY A 388 2.16 4.41 -20.64
N HIS A 389 3.25 4.71 -21.34
CA HIS A 389 3.73 4.00 -22.51
C HIS A 389 5.26 4.10 -22.61
N PRO A 390 5.93 3.19 -23.34
CA PRO A 390 7.34 3.32 -23.67
C PRO A 390 7.63 4.64 -24.39
N THR A 391 8.74 5.29 -24.07
CA THR A 391 9.14 6.58 -24.66
C THR A 391 10.50 6.52 -25.32
N SER A 392 11.48 5.83 -24.72
CA SER A 392 12.84 5.83 -25.22
C SER A 392 13.63 4.55 -24.95
N VAL A 393 14.71 4.41 -25.71
CA VAL A 393 15.79 3.47 -25.51
C VAL A 393 17.11 4.23 -25.62
N ALA A 394 18.05 3.95 -24.71
CA ALA A 394 19.42 4.45 -24.82
C ALA A 394 20.40 3.31 -24.58
N THR A 395 21.50 3.30 -25.33
CA THR A 395 22.51 2.25 -25.27
C THR A 395 23.91 2.83 -25.11
N SER A 396 24.75 2.19 -24.29
CA SER A 396 26.16 2.56 -24.14
C SER A 396 26.96 1.35 -23.71
N GLY A 397 28.02 1.03 -24.47
CA GLY A 397 28.70 -0.26 -24.34
C GLY A 397 27.67 -1.40 -24.35
N LYS A 398 27.76 -2.33 -23.38
CA LYS A 398 26.84 -3.47 -23.26
C LYS A 398 25.50 -3.15 -22.60
N SER A 399 25.28 -1.92 -22.16
CA SER A 399 24.12 -1.53 -21.37
C SER A 399 23.01 -0.98 -22.27
N THR A 400 21.77 -1.41 -22.00
CA THR A 400 20.56 -0.92 -22.66
C THR A 400 19.54 -0.51 -21.60
N ILE A 401 19.13 0.76 -21.58
CA ILE A 401 18.04 1.24 -20.73
C ILE A 401 16.79 1.49 -21.57
N LEU A 402 15.63 1.17 -21.02
CA LEU A 402 14.32 1.47 -21.57
C LEU A 402 13.58 2.44 -20.65
N LEU A 403 12.86 3.40 -21.22
CA LEU A 403 12.18 4.47 -20.49
C LEU A 403 10.67 4.51 -20.81
N PHE A 404 9.86 4.86 -19.80
CA PHE A 404 8.40 4.86 -19.84
C PHE A 404 7.83 6.03 -19.01
N THR A 405 6.65 6.52 -19.39
CA THR A 405 5.93 7.56 -18.63
C THR A 405 4.77 7.02 -17.80
N GLY A 406 4.13 7.85 -16.96
CA GLY A 406 2.85 7.49 -16.32
C GLY A 406 2.96 6.28 -15.39
N THR A 407 3.82 6.37 -14.39
CA THR A 407 4.09 5.30 -13.42
C THR A 407 3.45 5.62 -12.07
N GLU A 408 2.68 4.67 -11.56
CA GLU A 408 2.13 4.69 -10.20
C GLU A 408 2.49 3.40 -9.46
N GLY A 409 2.41 2.26 -10.14
CA GLY A 409 2.81 0.93 -9.63
C GLY A 409 3.78 0.17 -10.54
N GLY A 410 4.29 0.81 -11.61
CA GLY A 410 5.21 0.22 -12.60
C GLY A 410 6.60 0.84 -12.59
N SER A 411 7.41 0.46 -13.59
CA SER A 411 8.77 0.97 -13.80
C SER A 411 8.78 2.05 -14.89
N GLY A 412 9.44 3.17 -14.66
CA GLY A 412 9.63 4.20 -15.69
C GLY A 412 11.03 4.23 -16.28
N ILE A 413 12.01 3.60 -15.63
CA ILE A 413 13.31 3.28 -16.20
C ILE A 413 13.69 1.86 -15.83
N GLN A 414 14.30 1.13 -16.76
CA GLN A 414 14.79 -0.22 -16.54
C GLN A 414 16.08 -0.48 -17.33
N LEU A 415 17.08 -1.06 -16.67
CA LEU A 415 18.25 -1.63 -17.35
C LEU A 415 17.98 -3.09 -17.70
N ILE A 416 18.28 -3.49 -18.94
CA ILE A 416 18.16 -4.87 -19.41
C ILE A 416 19.52 -5.42 -19.87
N ASN A 417 19.69 -6.74 -19.80
CA ASN A 417 20.80 -7.43 -20.45
C ASN A 417 20.45 -7.82 -21.91
N ASP A 418 21.35 -8.55 -22.57
CA ASP A 418 21.18 -8.95 -23.98
C ASP A 418 19.97 -9.85 -24.24
N ASP A 419 19.53 -10.60 -23.23
CA ASP A 419 18.35 -11.47 -23.24
C ASP A 419 17.06 -10.72 -22.83
N ALA A 420 17.13 -9.38 -22.72
CA ALA A 420 16.05 -8.52 -22.24
C ALA A 420 15.59 -8.82 -20.79
N ILE A 421 16.46 -9.43 -19.98
CA ILE A 421 16.18 -9.65 -18.56
C ILE A 421 16.51 -8.37 -17.80
N ILE A 422 15.52 -7.89 -17.03
CA ILE A 422 15.64 -6.71 -16.18
C ILE A 422 16.71 -6.94 -15.10
N GLN A 423 17.68 -6.03 -15.07
CA GLN A 423 18.75 -5.98 -14.07
C GLN A 423 18.33 -5.14 -12.86
N TRP A 424 17.78 -3.95 -13.09
CA TRP A 424 17.19 -3.07 -12.08
C TRP A 424 16.15 -2.12 -12.69
N THR A 425 15.28 -1.52 -11.86
CA THR A 425 14.28 -0.53 -12.28
C THR A 425 14.10 0.59 -11.26
N ASP A 426 13.46 1.69 -11.68
CA ASP A 426 12.94 2.74 -10.80
C ASP A 426 11.53 3.18 -11.22
N GLY A 427 10.74 3.63 -10.25
CA GLY A 427 9.31 3.92 -10.40
C GLY A 427 8.95 5.35 -10.83
N ASN A 428 9.93 6.26 -11.01
CA ASN A 428 9.65 7.59 -11.54
C ASN A 428 9.34 7.54 -13.04
N GLU A 429 8.55 8.48 -13.56
CA GLU A 429 8.22 8.55 -14.99
C GLU A 429 9.30 9.29 -15.80
N PHE A 430 9.65 8.79 -16.98
CA PHE A 430 10.71 9.36 -17.83
C PHE A 430 10.31 9.50 -19.29
N VAL A 431 10.64 10.65 -19.89
CA VAL A 431 10.41 10.91 -21.32
C VAL A 431 11.63 10.54 -22.17
N ASP A 432 12.83 10.64 -21.62
CA ASP A 432 14.08 10.26 -22.28
C ASP A 432 15.23 10.03 -21.29
N GLY A 433 16.33 9.44 -21.74
CA GLY A 433 17.50 9.19 -20.92
C GLY A 433 18.78 8.95 -21.75
N THR A 434 19.92 9.06 -21.08
CA THR A 434 21.27 8.76 -21.61
C THR A 434 22.11 8.13 -20.50
N MET A 435 23.32 7.62 -20.80
CA MET A 435 24.19 7.02 -19.79
C MET A 435 25.68 7.08 -20.17
N ASP A 436 26.55 7.01 -19.17
CA ASP A 436 27.97 6.67 -19.31
C ASP A 436 28.28 5.29 -18.69
N ASP A 437 29.54 4.98 -18.41
CA ASP A 437 29.97 3.72 -17.78
C ASP A 437 29.59 3.60 -16.29
N LYS A 438 29.19 4.71 -15.66
CA LYS A 438 28.95 4.81 -14.21
C LYS A 438 27.52 5.15 -13.87
N PHE A 439 26.87 5.99 -14.67
CA PHE A 439 25.59 6.60 -14.37
C PHE A 439 24.62 6.55 -15.55
N ALA A 440 23.35 6.31 -15.23
CA ALA A 440 22.23 6.58 -16.12
C ALA A 440 21.55 7.90 -15.70
N TYR A 441 21.11 8.68 -16.68
CA TYR A 441 20.45 9.96 -16.49
C TYR A 441 19.04 9.90 -17.08
N GLY A 442 18.05 10.32 -16.30
CA GLY A 442 16.64 10.28 -16.70
C GLY A 442 16.03 11.68 -16.71
N LEU A 443 15.47 12.07 -17.86
CA LEU A 443 14.68 13.28 -18.02
C LEU A 443 13.21 12.97 -17.72
N SER A 444 12.68 13.58 -16.66
CA SER A 444 11.36 13.30 -16.12
C SER A 444 10.43 14.50 -16.23
N ARG A 445 9.16 14.20 -16.51
CA ARG A 445 8.04 15.11 -16.28
C ARG A 445 7.37 14.70 -14.98
N SER A 446 7.52 15.47 -13.91
CA SER A 446 6.70 15.21 -12.72
C SER A 446 5.26 15.68 -12.98
N GLY A 447 4.36 14.77 -13.33
CA GLY A 447 2.94 15.10 -13.53
C GLY A 447 2.30 15.77 -12.29
N TRP A 448 2.69 15.31 -11.09
CA TRP A 448 2.20 15.79 -9.80
C TRP A 448 2.70 17.18 -9.43
N GLN A 449 3.97 17.47 -9.70
CA GLN A 449 4.57 18.76 -9.38
C GLN A 449 4.47 19.77 -10.53
N LYS A 450 4.06 19.32 -11.72
CA LYS A 450 4.09 20.08 -12.98
C LYS A 450 5.48 20.70 -13.23
N LYS A 451 6.53 19.88 -13.03
CA LYS A 451 7.93 20.30 -13.13
C LYS A 451 8.71 19.36 -14.04
N THR A 452 9.77 19.88 -14.65
CA THR A 452 10.77 19.09 -15.34
C THR A 452 11.91 18.78 -14.39
N LEU A 453 12.24 17.50 -14.25
CA LEU A 453 13.24 17.02 -13.32
C LEU A 453 14.30 16.20 -14.05
N LEU A 454 15.54 16.29 -13.57
CA LEU A 454 16.63 15.42 -13.99
C LEU A 454 17.01 14.50 -12.83
N PHE A 455 17.13 13.21 -13.13
CA PHE A 455 17.54 12.17 -12.19
C PHE A 455 18.87 11.54 -12.64
N LYS A 456 19.64 11.05 -11.66
CA LYS A 456 20.92 10.38 -11.86
C LYS A 456 20.93 9.07 -11.07
N PHE A 457 21.26 7.97 -11.73
CA PHE A 457 21.28 6.62 -11.14
C PHE A 457 22.64 6.00 -11.34
N LYS A 458 23.15 5.22 -10.38
CA LYS A 458 24.29 4.33 -10.63
C LYS A 458 23.89 3.27 -11.64
N LEU A 459 24.66 3.12 -12.70
CA LEU A 459 24.37 2.13 -13.75
C LEU A 459 24.46 0.69 -13.22
N LYS A 460 25.34 0.44 -12.25
CA LYS A 460 25.59 -0.91 -11.70
C LYS A 460 24.35 -1.54 -11.05
N ASP A 461 23.60 -0.75 -10.28
CA ASP A 461 22.56 -1.26 -9.37
C ASP A 461 21.28 -0.42 -9.37
N GLY A 462 21.20 0.63 -10.18
CA GLY A 462 20.03 1.50 -10.27
C GLY A 462 19.86 2.43 -9.06
N GLN A 463 20.85 2.51 -8.16
CA GLN A 463 20.75 3.38 -6.99
C GLN A 463 20.64 4.84 -7.41
N LEU A 464 19.58 5.54 -6.98
CA LEU A 464 19.44 6.98 -7.18
C LEU A 464 20.57 7.76 -6.47
N VAL A 465 21.19 8.69 -7.20
CA VAL A 465 22.34 9.48 -6.78
C VAL A 465 21.95 10.95 -6.71
N VAL A 466 22.31 11.58 -5.59
CA VAL A 466 22.12 13.02 -5.41
C VAL A 466 23.13 13.79 -6.27
N PHE A 467 22.70 14.90 -6.87
CA PHE A 467 23.59 15.81 -7.57
C PHE A 467 24.39 16.66 -6.58
N ASP A 468 25.64 16.99 -6.89
CA ASP A 468 26.60 17.68 -6.02
C ASP A 468 26.33 19.20 -5.87
N ASP A 469 25.06 19.63 -5.97
CA ASP A 469 24.65 21.03 -5.87
C ASP A 469 24.48 21.47 -4.41
N ALA A 470 25.25 22.50 -4.02
CA ALA A 470 25.28 23.05 -2.68
C ALA A 470 24.00 23.81 -2.26
N ASP A 471 23.15 24.24 -3.22
CA ASP A 471 21.95 25.06 -2.95
C ASP A 471 20.62 24.30 -3.14
N LYS A 472 20.64 23.09 -3.72
CA LYS A 472 19.46 22.26 -3.95
C LYS A 472 19.82 20.77 -3.94
N SER A 473 19.24 19.98 -3.03
CA SER A 473 18.76 18.65 -3.41
C SER A 473 18.11 17.86 -2.28
N PRO A 474 16.99 17.17 -2.59
CA PRO A 474 16.62 15.94 -1.91
C PRO A 474 17.04 14.68 -2.70
N THR A 475 17.23 14.70 -4.03
CA THR A 475 17.73 13.57 -4.88
C THR A 475 17.66 13.84 -6.41
N SER A 476 17.01 14.91 -6.87
CA SER A 476 16.86 15.29 -8.30
C SER A 476 17.01 16.79 -8.50
N THR A 477 17.35 17.22 -9.72
CA THR A 477 17.48 18.66 -10.05
C THR A 477 16.27 19.19 -10.80
N LEU A 478 15.89 20.45 -10.51
CA LEU A 478 14.82 21.15 -11.21
C LEU A 478 15.39 21.91 -12.40
N LEU A 479 14.91 21.59 -13.60
CA LEU A 479 15.23 22.37 -14.78
C LEU A 479 14.32 23.61 -14.86
N PRO A 480 14.82 24.75 -15.38
CA PRO A 480 14.08 26.00 -15.43
C PRO A 480 12.91 25.94 -16.42
N ASP A 481 12.95 25.02 -17.38
CA ASP A 481 11.85 24.81 -18.33
C ASP A 481 10.80 23.88 -17.72
N THR A 482 9.60 24.40 -17.47
CA THR A 482 8.50 23.64 -16.86
C THR A 482 7.65 22.89 -17.89
N GLU A 483 7.84 23.15 -19.18
CA GLU A 483 7.09 22.50 -20.25
C GLU A 483 7.96 21.41 -20.89
N ILE A 484 7.48 20.18 -20.87
CA ILE A 484 8.17 19.04 -21.47
C ILE A 484 7.19 18.21 -22.29
N THR A 485 7.60 17.83 -23.50
CA THR A 485 6.82 16.99 -24.40
C THR A 485 7.43 15.58 -24.44
N ASN A 486 6.68 14.59 -24.92
CA ASN A 486 7.24 13.24 -25.11
C ASN A 486 8.38 13.24 -26.13
N SER A 487 8.47 14.23 -27.01
CA SER A 487 9.55 14.36 -28.00
C SER A 487 10.81 15.06 -27.47
N SER A 488 10.80 15.60 -26.25
CA SER A 488 12.01 16.11 -25.60
C SER A 488 13.07 15.02 -25.51
N SER A 489 14.35 15.41 -25.63
CA SER A 489 15.47 14.46 -25.64
C SER A 489 16.64 14.89 -24.77
N ILE A 490 17.48 13.94 -24.38
CA ILE A 490 18.70 14.18 -23.61
C ILE A 490 19.89 13.39 -24.18
N ALA A 491 21.07 14.00 -24.18
CA ALA A 491 22.31 13.39 -24.64
C ALA A 491 23.48 13.71 -23.68
N LEU A 492 24.49 12.85 -23.61
CA LEU A 492 25.72 13.05 -22.84
C LEU A 492 26.92 13.14 -23.78
N ALA A 493 27.48 14.33 -23.94
CA ALA A 493 28.59 14.57 -24.85
C ALA A 493 29.39 15.82 -24.44
N HIS A 494 30.68 15.85 -24.79
CA HIS A 494 31.60 16.92 -24.42
C HIS A 494 31.66 17.14 -22.90
N GLY A 495 31.52 16.05 -22.12
CA GLY A 495 31.46 16.08 -20.66
C GLY A 495 30.24 16.81 -20.06
N SER A 496 29.16 17.00 -20.82
CA SER A 496 27.94 17.69 -20.37
C SER A 496 26.68 16.97 -20.81
N LEU A 497 25.61 17.14 -20.03
CA LEU A 497 24.26 16.73 -20.44
C LEU A 497 23.64 17.81 -21.31
N TRP A 498 22.97 17.41 -22.38
CA TRP A 498 22.34 18.29 -23.35
C TRP A 498 20.85 17.95 -23.43
N VAL A 499 20.01 18.81 -22.87
CA VAL A 499 18.55 18.60 -22.82
C VAL A 499 17.88 19.45 -23.89
N CYS A 500 17.27 18.79 -24.87
CA CYS A 500 16.57 19.42 -25.98
C CYS A 500 15.06 19.47 -25.74
N PHE A 501 14.54 20.69 -25.76
CA PHE A 501 13.12 21.04 -25.81
C PHE A 501 12.80 21.47 -27.26
N PRO A 502 12.16 20.59 -28.05
CA PRO A 502 12.04 20.76 -29.51
C PRO A 502 11.43 22.12 -29.87
N GLY A 503 12.08 22.84 -30.78
CA GLY A 503 11.64 24.17 -31.23
C GLY A 503 11.73 25.30 -30.20
N ARG A 504 12.31 25.06 -29.02
CA ARG A 504 12.36 26.03 -27.92
C ARG A 504 13.78 26.26 -27.41
N ALA A 505 14.41 25.23 -26.84
CA ALA A 505 15.69 25.39 -26.16
C ALA A 505 16.55 24.12 -26.14
N LEU A 506 17.86 24.30 -26.09
CA LEU A 506 18.86 23.28 -25.78
C LEU A 506 19.63 23.75 -24.55
N GLN A 507 19.53 22.98 -23.48
CA GLN A 507 20.17 23.31 -22.21
C GLN A 507 21.41 22.44 -22.02
N LYS A 508 22.54 23.09 -21.77
CA LYS A 508 23.77 22.43 -21.32
C LYS A 508 23.75 22.35 -19.80
N VAL A 509 23.85 21.14 -19.27
CA VAL A 509 23.66 20.83 -17.85
C VAL A 509 24.88 20.06 -17.35
N ASN A 510 25.38 20.47 -16.18
CA ASN A 510 26.51 19.81 -15.54
C ASN A 510 26.08 18.41 -15.02
N PRO A 511 26.76 17.31 -15.38
CA PRO A 511 26.37 15.95 -14.98
C PRO A 511 26.66 15.62 -13.50
N SER A 512 27.45 16.43 -12.81
CA SER A 512 27.77 16.26 -11.39
C SER A 512 26.81 17.05 -10.52
N THR A 513 26.57 18.33 -10.83
CA THR A 513 25.73 19.23 -10.02
C THR A 513 24.30 19.37 -10.53
N GLY A 514 24.01 19.00 -11.78
CA GLY A 514 22.68 19.22 -12.38
C GLY A 514 22.37 20.69 -12.67
N ALA A 515 23.34 21.59 -12.50
CA ALA A 515 23.17 23.01 -12.80
C ALA A 515 23.07 23.24 -14.31
N VAL A 516 22.13 24.08 -14.73
CA VAL A 516 22.05 24.56 -16.13
C VAL A 516 23.15 25.61 -16.34
N GLU A 517 24.18 25.25 -17.09
CA GLU A 517 25.32 26.12 -17.40
C GLU A 517 25.01 27.08 -18.55
N GLN A 518 24.19 26.64 -19.51
CA GLN A 518 23.82 27.42 -20.68
C GLN A 518 22.44 27.01 -21.19
N THR A 519 21.66 27.99 -21.69
CA THR A 519 20.43 27.75 -22.46
C THR A 519 20.59 28.38 -23.84
N ILE A 520 20.34 27.61 -24.89
CA ILE A 520 20.58 27.97 -26.30
C ILE A 520 19.25 27.89 -27.04
N GLU A 521 18.93 28.91 -27.83
CA GLU A 521 17.77 28.89 -28.74
C GLU A 521 18.10 28.04 -29.98
N VAL A 522 17.22 27.11 -30.33
CA VAL A 522 17.59 25.99 -31.24
C VAL A 522 16.85 25.95 -32.56
N GLY A 523 16.08 26.99 -32.89
CA GLY A 523 15.37 27.09 -34.17
C GLY A 523 14.56 25.83 -34.47
N ASN A 524 14.88 25.14 -35.56
CA ASN A 524 14.18 23.94 -36.01
C ASN A 524 14.80 22.60 -35.55
N LEU A 525 15.67 22.62 -34.54
CA LEU A 525 16.18 21.39 -33.90
C LEU A 525 15.03 20.63 -33.23
N LEU A 526 14.93 19.35 -33.54
CA LEU A 526 13.92 18.44 -33.00
C LEU A 526 14.45 17.59 -31.86
N ALA A 527 15.62 17.00 -32.01
CA ALA A 527 16.16 16.07 -31.03
C ALA A 527 17.68 16.08 -31.00
N VAL A 528 18.23 15.66 -29.87
CA VAL A 528 19.66 15.35 -29.70
C VAL A 528 19.85 13.91 -29.26
N THR A 529 20.99 13.33 -29.62
CA THR A 529 21.46 12.03 -29.11
C THR A 529 22.99 12.06 -29.04
N ASP A 530 23.58 11.10 -28.34
CA ASP A 530 25.02 10.94 -28.24
C ASP A 530 25.50 9.57 -28.73
N ARG A 531 26.76 9.54 -29.17
CA ARG A 531 27.51 8.31 -29.44
C ARG A 531 29.00 8.61 -29.33
N ASP A 532 29.72 7.85 -28.50
CA ASP A 532 31.17 7.98 -28.31
C ASP A 532 31.64 9.43 -28.05
N ASP A 533 31.00 10.10 -27.09
CA ASP A 533 31.23 11.51 -26.69
C ASP A 533 30.94 12.57 -27.79
N LYS A 534 30.35 12.16 -28.92
CA LYS A 534 29.86 13.09 -29.95
C LYS A 534 28.38 13.39 -29.78
N LEU A 535 28.04 14.67 -29.86
CA LEU A 535 26.66 15.15 -29.85
C LEU A 535 26.12 15.24 -31.29
N TYR A 536 24.94 14.65 -31.52
CA TYR A 536 24.24 14.69 -32.79
C TYR A 536 22.90 15.39 -32.66
N GLY A 537 22.50 16.15 -33.68
CA GLY A 537 21.24 16.85 -33.77
C GLY A 537 20.43 16.45 -35.00
N LEU A 538 19.13 16.25 -34.82
CA LEU A 538 18.14 16.06 -35.89
C LEU A 538 17.26 17.31 -36.00
N TYR A 539 17.12 17.85 -37.20
CA TYR A 539 16.32 19.03 -37.50
C TYR A 539 15.04 18.68 -38.26
N SER A 540 14.04 19.55 -38.18
CA SER A 540 12.70 19.28 -38.73
C SER A 540 12.63 19.17 -40.26
N ASP A 541 13.64 19.67 -40.97
CA ASP A 541 13.77 19.54 -42.41
C ASP A 541 14.54 18.28 -42.84
N GLY A 542 14.82 17.36 -41.90
CA GLY A 542 15.54 16.10 -42.13
C GLY A 542 17.06 16.23 -42.07
N LYS A 543 17.61 17.41 -41.77
CA LYS A 543 19.05 17.60 -41.61
C LYS A 543 19.57 16.89 -40.35
N VAL A 544 20.69 16.19 -40.49
CA VAL A 544 21.44 15.57 -39.39
C VAL A 544 22.81 16.23 -39.32
N ALA A 545 23.20 16.70 -38.13
CA ALA A 545 24.46 17.38 -37.89
C ALA A 545 25.14 16.88 -36.62
N THR A 546 26.47 16.99 -36.55
CA THR A 546 27.19 16.96 -35.26
C THR A 546 27.15 18.34 -34.63
N LEU A 547 27.12 18.41 -33.31
CA LEU A 547 27.16 19.66 -32.55
C LEU A 547 28.45 19.70 -31.72
N ASP A 548 29.20 20.79 -31.79
CA ASP A 548 30.41 20.99 -30.95
C ASP A 548 30.03 21.37 -29.50
N ALA A 549 31.03 21.57 -28.63
CA ALA A 549 30.83 21.94 -27.23
C ALA A 549 30.14 23.31 -27.03
N ALA A 550 30.01 24.12 -28.08
CA ALA A 550 29.28 25.38 -28.14
C ALA A 550 27.93 25.24 -28.90
N ALA A 551 27.50 24.00 -29.16
CA ALA A 551 26.32 23.62 -29.93
C ALA A 551 26.26 24.14 -31.36
N LYS A 552 27.42 24.38 -32.00
CA LYS A 552 27.47 24.78 -33.42
C LYS A 552 27.36 23.55 -34.32
N PRO A 553 26.46 23.55 -35.31
CA PRO A 553 26.25 22.41 -36.18
C PRO A 553 27.31 22.28 -37.28
N THR A 554 27.77 21.05 -37.51
CA THR A 554 28.48 20.61 -38.72
C THR A 554 27.64 19.53 -39.39
N ASP A 555 27.09 19.86 -40.56
CA ASP A 555 26.18 19.00 -41.30
C ASP A 555 26.85 17.67 -41.67
N ILE A 556 26.11 16.57 -41.51
CA ILE A 556 26.52 15.23 -41.96
C ILE A 556 25.80 14.91 -43.27
N PHE A 557 24.47 14.92 -43.23
CA PHE A 557 23.62 14.68 -44.39
C PHE A 557 22.22 15.28 -44.19
N LYS A 558 21.42 15.26 -45.27
CA LYS A 558 19.99 15.59 -45.24
C LYS A 558 19.18 14.36 -45.62
N ALA A 559 18.37 13.86 -44.69
CA ALA A 559 17.50 12.71 -44.91
C ALA A 559 16.31 13.08 -45.79
N GLU A 560 16.13 12.37 -46.91
CA GLU A 560 14.99 12.53 -47.80
C GLU A 560 13.87 11.51 -47.50
N GLY A 561 12.63 11.87 -47.84
CA GLY A 561 11.48 10.95 -47.72
C GLY A 561 10.94 10.78 -46.30
N LEU A 562 11.28 11.70 -45.39
CA LEU A 562 10.67 11.81 -44.06
C LEU A 562 9.39 12.65 -44.13
N GLU A 563 8.35 12.27 -43.40
CA GLU A 563 7.11 13.04 -43.25
C GLU A 563 7.05 13.78 -41.89
N LYS A 564 7.30 13.07 -40.79
CA LYS A 564 7.26 13.64 -39.43
C LYS A 564 8.33 13.00 -38.54
N PRO A 565 9.62 13.33 -38.77
CA PRO A 565 10.72 12.81 -37.97
C PRO A 565 10.65 13.34 -36.53
N VAL A 566 11.07 12.51 -35.57
CA VAL A 566 10.98 12.88 -34.14
C VAL A 566 12.25 12.63 -33.35
N ARG A 567 12.98 11.54 -33.59
CA ARG A 567 14.23 11.19 -32.90
C ARG A 567 15.19 10.46 -33.83
N LEU A 568 16.46 10.41 -33.45
CA LEU A 568 17.49 9.63 -34.11
C LEU A 568 18.29 8.78 -33.13
N GLY A 569 18.79 7.64 -33.60
CA GLY A 569 19.77 6.78 -32.93
C GLY A 569 20.88 6.38 -33.89
N ILE A 570 22.04 6.01 -33.35
CA ILE A 570 23.28 5.80 -34.13
C ILE A 570 23.91 4.48 -33.73
N SER A 571 24.31 3.65 -34.69
CA SER A 571 24.97 2.38 -34.39
C SER A 571 26.35 2.58 -33.75
N HIS A 572 26.77 1.62 -32.92
CA HIS A 572 28.09 1.63 -32.25
C HIS A 572 29.27 1.68 -33.24
N ASP A 573 29.09 1.23 -34.48
CA ASP A 573 30.11 1.34 -35.54
C ASP A 573 30.06 2.66 -36.32
N GLY A 574 29.09 3.53 -36.02
CA GLY A 574 28.87 4.83 -36.67
C GLY A 574 28.36 4.73 -38.12
N LYS A 575 27.95 3.54 -38.60
CA LYS A 575 27.57 3.31 -40.01
C LYS A 575 26.06 3.36 -40.29
N ARG A 576 25.22 3.38 -39.27
CA ARG A 576 23.75 3.37 -39.40
C ARG A 576 23.12 4.46 -38.54
N PHE A 577 22.24 5.23 -39.15
CA PHE A 577 21.42 6.26 -38.49
C PHE A 577 19.96 5.84 -38.58
N ALA A 578 19.35 5.52 -37.44
CA ALA A 578 17.92 5.22 -37.36
C ALA A 578 17.16 6.52 -37.07
N ILE A 579 16.21 6.90 -37.92
CA ILE A 579 15.34 8.07 -37.72
C ILE A 579 13.91 7.57 -37.55
N SER A 580 13.32 7.85 -36.39
CA SER A 580 11.91 7.58 -36.10
C SER A 580 11.02 8.59 -36.81
N ASP A 581 10.05 8.10 -37.60
CA ASP A 581 9.07 8.91 -38.31
C ASP A 581 7.64 8.51 -37.94
N THR A 582 6.93 9.42 -37.29
CA THR A 582 5.56 9.20 -36.80
C THR A 582 4.47 9.51 -37.83
N GLY A 583 4.84 10.10 -38.98
CA GLY A 583 3.89 10.42 -40.05
C GLY A 583 3.56 9.20 -40.90
N VAL A 584 4.54 8.33 -41.08
CA VAL A 584 4.43 7.05 -41.82
C VAL A 584 4.54 5.80 -40.94
N ASN A 585 4.70 5.99 -39.63
CA ASN A 585 4.86 4.94 -38.62
C ASN A 585 6.01 3.94 -38.95
N GLN A 586 7.19 4.49 -39.28
CA GLN A 586 8.39 3.70 -39.58
C GLN A 586 9.61 4.22 -38.81
N VAL A 587 10.63 3.37 -38.67
CA VAL A 587 12.00 3.79 -38.37
C VAL A 587 12.85 3.59 -39.62
N ILE A 588 13.36 4.67 -40.19
CA ILE A 588 14.09 4.64 -41.46
C ILE A 588 15.59 4.68 -41.18
N ILE A 589 16.35 3.81 -41.85
CA ILE A 589 17.78 3.64 -41.61
C ILE A 589 18.58 4.26 -42.74
N PHE A 590 19.53 5.12 -42.41
CA PHE A 590 20.39 5.82 -43.35
C PHE A 590 21.87 5.47 -43.13
N SER A 591 22.66 5.57 -44.20
CA SER A 591 24.13 5.57 -44.11
C SER A 591 24.67 6.95 -43.69
N PRO A 592 25.95 7.08 -43.33
CA PRO A 592 26.57 8.38 -43.02
C PRO A 592 26.52 9.36 -44.19
N GLU A 593 26.42 8.86 -45.42
CA GLU A 593 26.26 9.67 -46.65
C GLU A 593 24.80 10.08 -46.92
N GLY A 594 23.87 9.72 -46.04
CA GLY A 594 22.44 10.03 -46.18
C GLY A 594 21.67 9.11 -47.13
N LYS A 595 22.25 7.97 -47.55
CA LYS A 595 21.54 6.98 -48.37
C LYS A 595 20.59 6.16 -47.52
N LYS A 596 19.32 6.07 -47.89
CA LYS A 596 18.36 5.14 -47.27
C LYS A 596 18.83 3.69 -47.48
N LEU A 597 19.13 3.00 -46.39
CA LEU A 597 19.55 1.60 -46.33
C LEU A 597 18.35 0.67 -46.17
N ASN A 598 17.43 0.99 -45.25
CA ASN A 598 16.23 0.21 -45.00
C ASN A 598 15.13 1.04 -44.32
N ALA A 599 13.95 0.45 -44.11
CA ALA A 599 12.90 0.97 -43.25
C ALA A 599 12.26 -0.17 -42.47
N VAL A 600 12.10 0.02 -41.16
CA VAL A 600 11.46 -0.91 -40.24
C VAL A 600 10.00 -0.48 -40.03
N GLY A 601 9.08 -1.43 -40.11
CA GLY A 601 7.63 -1.18 -40.13
C GLY A 601 7.05 -1.07 -41.53
N SER A 602 5.74 -1.26 -41.67
CA SER A 602 5.02 -0.97 -42.93
C SER A 602 4.61 0.51 -42.98
N VAL A 603 4.50 1.08 -44.18
CA VAL A 603 4.01 2.46 -44.34
C VAL A 603 2.51 2.49 -44.09
N TRP A 604 2.08 3.25 -43.09
CA TRP A 604 0.67 3.57 -42.89
C TRP A 604 0.52 4.87 -42.08
N LYS A 605 -0.61 5.55 -42.28
CA LYS A 605 -0.88 6.85 -41.65
C LYS A 605 -1.96 6.71 -40.58
N GLY A 606 -1.73 7.30 -39.42
CA GLY A 606 -2.67 7.33 -38.31
C GLY A 606 -1.96 7.41 -36.96
N GLU A 607 -2.72 7.77 -35.93
CA GLU A 607 -2.19 7.92 -34.57
C GLU A 607 -2.21 6.60 -33.77
N ASP A 608 -2.97 5.60 -34.24
CA ASP A 608 -3.11 4.28 -33.62
C ASP A 608 -3.32 3.19 -34.68
N ARG A 609 -2.99 1.93 -34.34
CA ARG A 609 -2.97 0.77 -35.24
C ARG A 609 -4.34 0.58 -35.93
N PRO A 610 -4.39 0.22 -37.22
CA PRO A 610 -5.66 -0.08 -37.90
C PRO A 610 -6.36 -1.30 -37.31
N ALA A 611 -7.70 -1.28 -37.28
CA ALA A 611 -8.51 -2.44 -36.94
C ALA A 611 -8.26 -3.58 -37.93
N GLY A 612 -8.16 -4.82 -37.46
CA GLY A 612 -7.89 -5.96 -38.34
C GLY A 612 -6.95 -6.98 -37.73
N LYS A 613 -6.48 -7.90 -38.59
CA LYS A 613 -5.40 -8.83 -38.25
C LYS A 613 -4.22 -8.07 -37.65
N PHE A 614 -3.68 -8.56 -36.53
CA PHE A 614 -2.49 -7.98 -35.93
C PHE A 614 -1.27 -8.28 -36.82
N ILE A 615 -0.73 -7.25 -37.47
CA ILE A 615 0.48 -7.36 -38.30
C ILE A 615 1.68 -7.09 -37.42
N MET A 616 2.42 -8.14 -37.07
CA MET A 616 3.55 -8.10 -36.14
C MET A 616 4.55 -6.97 -36.42
N ASN A 617 4.93 -6.81 -37.69
CA ASN A 617 5.97 -5.87 -38.10
C ASN A 617 5.53 -4.41 -38.13
N ASP A 618 4.23 -4.10 -38.16
CA ASP A 618 3.79 -2.70 -38.17
C ASP A 618 4.15 -2.04 -36.84
N LEU A 619 4.74 -0.84 -36.91
CA LEU A 619 4.97 0.00 -35.74
C LEU A 619 3.82 0.99 -35.60
N VAL A 620 3.59 1.48 -34.38
CA VAL A 620 2.68 2.60 -34.09
C VAL A 620 3.39 3.67 -33.28
N ARG A 621 3.43 4.89 -33.81
CA ARG A 621 4.12 6.05 -33.26
C ARG A 621 5.51 5.69 -32.69
N PRO A 622 6.42 5.14 -33.52
CA PRO A 622 7.77 4.86 -33.07
C PRO A 622 8.42 6.16 -32.62
N LEU A 623 8.96 6.18 -31.40
CA LEU A 623 9.54 7.37 -30.79
C LEU A 623 11.03 7.17 -30.55
N GLY A 624 11.42 6.38 -29.55
CA GLY A 624 12.81 6.03 -29.31
C GLY A 624 13.27 4.89 -30.23
N ALA A 625 14.45 5.04 -30.81
CA ALA A 625 15.10 3.98 -31.57
C ALA A 625 16.61 4.09 -31.40
N ASP A 626 17.29 3.02 -30.99
CA ASP A 626 18.74 2.99 -30.82
C ASP A 626 19.31 1.57 -30.98
N PHE A 627 20.60 1.47 -31.28
CA PHE A 627 21.27 0.21 -31.56
C PHE A 627 22.09 -0.27 -30.37
N ASP A 628 21.89 -1.51 -29.93
CA ASP A 628 22.74 -2.09 -28.90
C ASP A 628 24.11 -2.52 -29.45
N HIS A 629 24.99 -3.00 -28.55
CA HIS A 629 26.35 -3.40 -28.91
C HIS A 629 26.45 -4.63 -29.82
N LEU A 630 25.36 -5.37 -29.98
CA LEU A 630 25.26 -6.50 -30.90
C LEU A 630 24.77 -6.04 -32.29
N GLY A 631 24.56 -4.74 -32.48
CA GLY A 631 24.05 -4.16 -33.72
C GLY A 631 22.54 -4.31 -33.90
N ARG A 632 21.82 -4.77 -32.87
CA ARG A 632 20.36 -4.94 -32.89
C ARG A 632 19.68 -3.60 -32.67
N LEU A 633 18.60 -3.34 -33.40
CA LEU A 633 17.81 -2.11 -33.28
C LEU A 633 16.66 -2.31 -32.31
N TRP A 634 16.61 -1.49 -31.27
CA TRP A 634 15.50 -1.42 -30.31
C TRP A 634 14.58 -0.25 -30.65
N ILE A 635 13.27 -0.44 -30.57
CA ILE A 635 12.26 0.58 -30.92
C ILE A 635 11.16 0.61 -29.86
N THR A 636 10.82 1.82 -29.39
CA THR A 636 9.69 2.06 -28.47
C THR A 636 8.49 2.66 -29.19
N GLU A 637 7.29 2.14 -28.90
CA GLU A 637 6.03 2.61 -29.48
C GLU A 637 5.25 3.47 -28.47
N SER A 638 5.16 4.77 -28.73
CA SER A 638 4.63 5.77 -27.78
C SER A 638 3.10 5.87 -27.86
N VAL A 639 2.39 4.77 -27.64
CA VAL A 639 0.92 4.72 -27.53
C VAL A 639 0.43 3.95 -26.30
N LYS A 640 -0.72 4.36 -25.77
CA LYS A 640 -1.33 3.74 -24.57
C LYS A 640 -2.11 2.46 -24.87
N THR A 641 -2.57 2.31 -26.10
CA THR A 641 -3.38 1.17 -26.58
C THR A 641 -2.53 -0.03 -27.00
N CYS A 642 -1.21 0.16 -27.18
CA CYS A 642 -0.28 -0.90 -27.54
C CYS A 642 1.09 -0.58 -26.92
N LYS A 643 1.25 -0.83 -25.62
CA LYS A 643 2.48 -0.58 -24.88
C LYS A 643 3.53 -1.61 -25.31
N ARG A 644 4.29 -1.33 -26.37
CA ARG A 644 5.19 -2.30 -26.99
C ARG A 644 6.60 -1.74 -27.21
N VAL A 645 7.59 -2.58 -26.96
CA VAL A 645 9.00 -2.38 -27.34
C VAL A 645 9.38 -3.52 -28.28
N THR A 646 10.11 -3.26 -29.36
CA THR A 646 10.54 -4.30 -30.32
C THR A 646 12.06 -4.30 -30.48
N CYS A 647 12.63 -5.47 -30.76
CA CYS A 647 14.05 -5.66 -31.04
C CYS A 647 14.22 -6.34 -32.39
N TRP A 648 15.14 -5.84 -33.22
CA TRP A 648 15.35 -6.25 -34.60
C TRP A 648 16.82 -6.58 -34.85
N ASP A 649 17.11 -7.58 -35.66
CA ASP A 649 18.48 -7.96 -36.03
C ASP A 649 19.12 -6.96 -37.02
N GLU A 650 20.37 -7.21 -37.39
CA GLU A 650 21.08 -6.35 -38.35
C GLU A 650 20.50 -6.38 -39.77
N GLN A 651 19.69 -7.42 -40.08
CA GLN A 651 18.93 -7.54 -41.31
C GLN A 651 17.52 -6.93 -41.17
N TYR A 652 17.23 -6.30 -40.03
CA TYR A 652 15.96 -5.67 -39.70
C TYR A 652 14.78 -6.63 -39.75
N LYS A 653 15.01 -7.89 -39.36
CA LYS A 653 13.97 -8.85 -39.02
C LYS A 653 13.72 -8.79 -37.51
N MET A 654 12.44 -8.78 -37.12
CA MET A 654 12.07 -8.73 -35.71
C MET A 654 12.58 -9.99 -35.00
N ILE A 655 13.42 -9.78 -33.99
CA ILE A 655 13.87 -10.82 -33.06
C ILE A 655 12.76 -11.07 -32.04
N ASP A 656 12.28 -9.98 -31.42
CA ASP A 656 11.22 -10.07 -30.42
C ASP A 656 10.41 -8.79 -30.23
N GLN A 657 9.31 -8.92 -29.49
CA GLN A 657 8.47 -7.84 -28.99
C GLN A 657 8.17 -8.05 -27.50
N TYR A 658 8.06 -6.94 -26.79
CA TYR A 658 7.88 -6.92 -25.35
C TYR A 658 6.71 -6.02 -25.00
N TRP A 659 5.72 -6.61 -24.33
CA TRP A 659 4.51 -5.94 -23.85
C TRP A 659 4.74 -5.25 -22.51
N GLY A 660 4.14 -4.07 -22.37
CA GLY A 660 4.04 -3.30 -21.14
C GLY A 660 3.19 -3.99 -20.07
N GLN A 661 3.07 -3.33 -18.92
CA GLN A 661 2.23 -3.77 -17.80
C GLN A 661 0.73 -3.60 -18.10
N ALA A 662 -0.10 -4.43 -17.47
CA ALA A 662 -1.56 -4.25 -17.44
C ALA A 662 -1.94 -2.85 -16.95
N ASP A 663 -3.07 -2.34 -17.45
CA ASP A 663 -3.58 -1.06 -16.97
C ASP A 663 -3.91 -1.10 -15.47
N TYR A 664 -3.74 0.06 -14.82
CA TYR A 664 -4.06 0.26 -13.42
C TYR A 664 -5.43 -0.31 -13.03
N GLY A 665 -5.49 -1.08 -11.94
CA GLY A 665 -6.71 -1.78 -11.51
C GLY A 665 -7.19 -2.91 -12.45
N ALA A 666 -6.35 -3.39 -13.39
CA ALA A 666 -6.73 -4.38 -14.40
C ALA A 666 -7.77 -3.89 -15.43
N MET A 667 -7.77 -2.58 -15.75
CA MET A 667 -8.62 -2.05 -16.84
C MET A 667 -8.17 -2.58 -18.20
N SER A 668 -8.93 -2.35 -19.28
CA SER A 668 -8.52 -2.72 -20.65
C SER A 668 -8.39 -4.24 -20.88
N GLY A 669 -9.10 -5.06 -20.08
CA GLY A 669 -9.12 -6.52 -20.17
C GLY A 669 -10.52 -7.09 -20.46
N PHE A 670 -10.59 -8.08 -21.34
CA PHE A 670 -11.81 -8.84 -21.64
C PHE A 670 -11.55 -10.36 -21.66
N PRO A 671 -11.99 -11.10 -20.62
CA PRO A 671 -12.09 -12.55 -20.72
C PRO A 671 -13.24 -12.97 -21.66
N LEU A 672 -12.97 -13.97 -22.49
CA LEU A 672 -14.00 -14.70 -23.23
C LEU A 672 -14.56 -15.78 -22.31
N VAL A 673 -15.84 -15.66 -21.92
CA VAL A 673 -16.41 -16.56 -20.90
C VAL A 673 -16.65 -17.99 -21.40
N PHE A 674 -16.37 -18.25 -22.67
CA PHE A 674 -16.58 -19.53 -23.34
C PHE A 674 -15.30 -20.11 -23.96
N ASP A 675 -14.18 -19.38 -23.89
CA ASP A 675 -12.89 -19.80 -24.42
C ASP A 675 -11.76 -19.23 -23.55
N PRO A 676 -11.30 -19.98 -22.54
CA PRO A 676 -10.24 -19.53 -21.63
C PRO A 676 -8.85 -19.60 -22.29
N THR A 677 -8.75 -19.98 -23.57
CA THR A 677 -7.47 -19.96 -24.33
C THR A 677 -7.24 -18.63 -25.04
N ARG A 678 -8.20 -17.70 -24.97
CA ARG A 678 -8.11 -16.36 -25.55
C ARG A 678 -8.39 -15.29 -24.51
N PHE A 679 -7.78 -14.12 -24.70
CA PHE A 679 -7.98 -12.94 -23.87
C PHE A 679 -7.74 -11.68 -24.70
N ILE A 680 -8.52 -10.61 -24.47
CA ILE A 680 -8.24 -9.31 -25.10
C ILE A 680 -7.63 -8.37 -24.06
N ALA A 681 -6.41 -7.90 -24.33
CA ALA A 681 -5.70 -6.93 -23.52
C ALA A 681 -5.38 -5.69 -24.36
N HIS A 682 -5.80 -4.51 -23.91
CA HIS A 682 -5.64 -3.25 -24.65
C HIS A 682 -6.14 -3.33 -26.10
N GLY A 683 -7.26 -4.03 -26.32
CA GLY A 683 -7.85 -4.21 -27.65
C GLY A 683 -7.14 -5.24 -28.52
N VAL A 684 -5.97 -5.77 -28.12
CA VAL A 684 -5.31 -6.87 -28.83
C VAL A 684 -5.87 -8.20 -28.32
N GLU A 685 -6.47 -8.98 -29.21
CA GLU A 685 -6.90 -10.35 -28.92
C GLU A 685 -5.69 -11.29 -29.01
N PHE A 686 -5.39 -11.98 -27.91
CA PHE A 686 -4.31 -12.95 -27.80
C PHE A 686 -4.85 -14.37 -27.76
N LYS A 687 -4.18 -15.28 -28.46
CA LYS A 687 -4.17 -16.70 -28.09
C LYS A 687 -3.15 -16.87 -26.98
N LEU A 688 -3.59 -17.36 -25.84
CA LEU A 688 -2.75 -17.55 -24.66
C LEU A 688 -1.83 -18.77 -24.83
N ASP A 689 -0.74 -18.76 -24.06
CA ASP A 689 0.21 -19.88 -24.03
C ASP A 689 -0.49 -21.13 -23.48
N PRO A 690 -0.51 -22.27 -24.22
CA PRO A 690 -1.09 -23.50 -23.71
C PRO A 690 -0.28 -24.13 -22.56
N ASN A 691 0.99 -23.77 -22.39
CA ASN A 691 1.88 -24.27 -21.35
C ASN A 691 2.63 -23.12 -20.67
N PRO A 692 1.94 -22.21 -19.97
CA PRO A 692 2.56 -21.04 -19.40
C PRO A 692 3.54 -21.45 -18.30
N ASP A 693 4.82 -21.12 -18.50
CA ASP A 693 5.84 -21.20 -17.46
C ASP A 693 6.13 -19.77 -16.99
N PRO A 694 5.63 -19.35 -15.81
CA PRO A 694 5.81 -17.98 -15.36
C PRO A 694 7.28 -17.60 -15.14
N TRP A 695 8.19 -18.59 -15.05
CA TRP A 695 9.61 -18.39 -14.83
C TRP A 695 10.44 -18.42 -16.12
N LYS A 696 9.82 -18.73 -17.27
CA LYS A 696 10.48 -18.66 -18.57
C LYS A 696 9.88 -17.54 -19.38
N ARG A 697 10.77 -16.68 -19.91
CA ARG A 697 10.38 -15.68 -20.88
C ARG A 697 10.88 -15.99 -22.27
N LYS A 698 10.07 -15.65 -23.28
CA LYS A 698 8.68 -15.09 -23.20
C LYS A 698 7.60 -16.17 -23.02
N THR A 699 6.40 -15.80 -22.55
CA THR A 699 5.20 -16.64 -22.73
C THR A 699 4.89 -16.73 -24.22
N ASN A 700 4.40 -17.88 -24.69
CA ASN A 700 4.11 -18.10 -26.11
C ASN A 700 2.75 -17.51 -26.55
N GLU A 701 2.36 -16.36 -25.98
CA GLU A 701 1.13 -15.66 -26.34
C GLU A 701 1.23 -15.07 -27.76
N GLN A 702 0.16 -15.20 -28.54
CA GLN A 702 0.13 -14.81 -29.95
C GLN A 702 -0.93 -13.74 -30.19
N PRO A 703 -0.57 -12.51 -30.59
CA PRO A 703 -1.55 -11.49 -30.96
C PRO A 703 -2.19 -11.87 -32.30
N ILE A 704 -3.52 -11.85 -32.36
CA ILE A 704 -4.30 -12.33 -33.52
C ILE A 704 -4.94 -11.16 -34.26
N VAL A 705 -5.66 -10.30 -33.52
CA VAL A 705 -6.53 -9.24 -34.06
C VAL A 705 -6.43 -8.02 -33.15
N TYR A 706 -6.48 -6.81 -33.73
CA TYR A 706 -6.61 -5.57 -33.01
C TYR A 706 -8.02 -4.98 -33.12
N HIS A 707 -8.62 -4.70 -31.97
CA HIS A 707 -9.94 -4.12 -31.75
C HIS A 707 -9.80 -2.73 -31.13
N PRO A 708 -9.60 -1.66 -31.92
CA PRO A 708 -9.32 -0.32 -31.38
C PRO A 708 -10.44 0.21 -30.48
N GLU A 709 -11.69 -0.16 -30.76
CA GLU A 709 -12.85 0.24 -29.95
C GLU A 709 -12.86 -0.39 -28.54
N LEU A 710 -12.14 -1.50 -28.33
CA LEU A 710 -12.00 -2.16 -27.03
C LEU A 710 -10.75 -1.74 -26.27
N ALA A 711 -9.83 -0.95 -26.87
CA ALA A 711 -8.51 -0.69 -26.32
C ALA A 711 -8.48 0.13 -25.03
N ASN A 712 -9.60 0.78 -24.68
CA ASN A 712 -9.79 1.55 -23.44
C ASN A 712 -11.06 1.13 -22.68
N GLU A 713 -11.68 0.02 -23.07
CA GLU A 713 -12.89 -0.53 -22.49
C GLU A 713 -12.54 -1.76 -21.63
N ARG A 714 -13.44 -2.20 -20.76
CA ARG A 714 -13.28 -3.44 -19.99
C ARG A 714 -14.61 -4.17 -19.90
N GLY A 715 -14.61 -5.50 -19.79
CA GLY A 715 -15.87 -6.23 -19.67
C GLY A 715 -15.74 -7.72 -19.93
N PHE A 716 -16.86 -8.36 -20.26
CA PHE A 716 -16.92 -9.76 -20.67
C PHE A 716 -17.18 -9.87 -22.16
N ILE A 717 -16.69 -10.94 -22.78
CA ILE A 717 -17.13 -11.35 -24.10
C ILE A 717 -18.05 -12.56 -23.95
N TYR A 718 -19.30 -12.41 -24.39
CA TYR A 718 -20.32 -13.43 -24.39
C TYR A 718 -20.53 -14.01 -25.79
N ASP A 719 -20.63 -15.32 -25.89
CA ASP A 719 -21.28 -15.99 -27.03
C ASP A 719 -22.77 -16.12 -26.70
N TYR A 720 -23.62 -15.50 -27.51
CA TYR A 720 -25.07 -15.54 -27.37
C TYR A 720 -25.74 -15.71 -28.73
N LYS A 721 -26.51 -16.80 -28.87
CA LYS A 721 -27.25 -17.16 -30.09
C LYS A 721 -26.39 -17.15 -31.37
N GLY A 722 -25.13 -17.59 -31.27
CA GLY A 722 -24.21 -17.72 -32.42
C GLY A 722 -23.48 -16.43 -32.80
N HIS A 723 -23.55 -15.40 -31.95
CA HIS A 723 -22.82 -14.14 -32.11
C HIS A 723 -21.98 -13.86 -30.87
N GLU A 724 -20.80 -13.28 -31.09
CA GLU A 724 -19.93 -12.82 -30.00
C GLU A 724 -20.18 -11.33 -29.71
N TYR A 725 -20.38 -11.00 -28.43
CA TYR A 725 -20.57 -9.63 -27.94
C TYR A 725 -19.55 -9.30 -26.87
N ALA A 726 -18.78 -8.22 -27.06
CA ALA A 726 -18.06 -7.59 -25.98
C ALA A 726 -19.02 -6.62 -25.26
N CYS A 727 -19.30 -6.86 -23.99
CA CYS A 727 -20.11 -5.97 -23.16
C CYS A 727 -19.17 -5.07 -22.36
N GLY A 728 -18.84 -3.93 -22.94
CA GLY A 728 -17.84 -3.00 -22.44
C GLY A 728 -18.43 -1.93 -21.54
N VAL A 729 -17.68 -1.63 -20.49
CA VAL A 729 -17.83 -0.41 -19.70
C VAL A 729 -16.51 0.36 -19.73
N PRO A 730 -16.55 1.69 -19.56
CA PRO A 730 -15.39 2.52 -19.77
C PRO A 730 -14.31 2.31 -18.71
N GLY A 731 -13.07 2.40 -19.16
CA GLY A 731 -11.89 2.48 -18.30
C GLY A 731 -11.73 3.83 -17.58
N PHE A 732 -10.54 4.04 -17.01
CA PHE A 732 -10.19 5.13 -16.06
C PHE A 732 -10.40 6.58 -16.57
N ASN A 733 -10.74 6.80 -17.85
CA ASN A 733 -10.82 8.15 -18.47
C ASN A 733 -12.07 8.43 -19.34
N LYS A 734 -13.09 7.56 -19.36
CA LYS A 734 -14.29 7.77 -20.22
C LYS A 734 -15.62 7.35 -19.59
N PRO A 735 -15.98 7.76 -18.35
CA PRO A 735 -17.11 7.20 -17.60
C PRO A 735 -18.50 7.58 -18.12
N ASP A 736 -18.69 7.71 -19.43
CA ASP A 736 -19.83 8.40 -20.03
C ASP A 736 -20.87 7.45 -20.63
N ASP A 737 -20.51 6.19 -20.92
CA ASP A 737 -21.43 5.24 -21.52
C ASP A 737 -21.21 3.77 -21.13
N LEU A 738 -22.23 2.93 -21.30
CA LEU A 738 -22.11 1.47 -21.38
C LEU A 738 -22.30 1.08 -22.85
N SER A 739 -21.45 0.20 -23.36
CA SER A 739 -21.44 -0.17 -24.78
C SER A 739 -21.51 -1.69 -24.97
N ILE A 740 -22.25 -2.14 -25.98
CA ILE A 740 -22.19 -3.51 -26.48
C ILE A 740 -21.62 -3.47 -27.88
N PHE A 741 -20.58 -4.27 -28.11
CA PHE A 741 -19.90 -4.40 -29.38
C PHE A 741 -20.17 -5.80 -29.93
N LYS A 742 -20.61 -5.91 -31.18
CA LYS A 742 -20.81 -7.17 -31.88
C LYS A 742 -19.58 -7.48 -32.73
N ARG A 743 -19.13 -8.73 -32.77
CA ARG A 743 -18.10 -9.15 -33.73
C ARG A 743 -18.68 -9.20 -35.14
N ASP A 744 -18.12 -8.42 -36.05
CA ASP A 744 -18.52 -8.35 -37.46
C ASP A 744 -17.96 -9.51 -38.31
N LYS A 745 -18.33 -9.53 -39.59
CA LYS A 745 -17.87 -10.56 -40.56
C LYS A 745 -16.36 -10.49 -40.85
N ALA A 746 -15.70 -9.37 -40.55
CA ALA A 746 -14.25 -9.21 -40.64
C ALA A 746 -13.54 -9.66 -39.34
N GLY A 747 -14.30 -10.13 -38.34
CA GLY A 747 -13.80 -10.60 -37.06
C GLY A 747 -13.52 -9.48 -36.06
N ILE A 748 -13.99 -8.25 -36.29
CA ILE A 748 -13.73 -7.08 -35.45
C ILE A 748 -14.96 -6.74 -34.60
N PHE A 749 -14.75 -6.45 -33.32
CA PHE A 749 -15.80 -5.89 -32.46
C PHE A 749 -16.11 -4.44 -32.83
N ARG A 750 -17.36 -4.19 -33.22
CA ARG A 750 -17.92 -2.89 -33.57
C ARG A 750 -19.06 -2.53 -32.65
N ARG A 751 -19.11 -1.30 -32.17
CA ARG A 751 -20.19 -0.85 -31.27
C ARG A 751 -21.53 -0.93 -32.01
N CYS A 752 -22.48 -1.65 -31.43
CA CYS A 752 -23.84 -1.77 -31.96
C CYS A 752 -24.91 -1.29 -30.97
N VAL A 753 -24.55 -1.14 -29.69
CA VAL A 753 -25.38 -0.46 -28.68
C VAL A 753 -24.51 0.49 -27.88
N LYS A 754 -24.99 1.71 -27.64
CA LYS A 754 -24.37 2.69 -26.75
C LYS A 754 -25.41 3.26 -25.81
N ILE A 755 -25.12 3.36 -24.53
CA ILE A 755 -26.00 3.99 -23.54
C ILE A 755 -25.19 5.04 -22.79
N ASN A 756 -25.33 6.31 -23.18
CA ASN A 756 -24.75 7.42 -22.42
C ASN A 756 -25.51 7.58 -21.10
N PHE A 757 -24.78 7.72 -20.01
CA PHE A 757 -25.37 7.83 -18.67
C PHE A 757 -26.11 9.16 -18.49
N ALA A 758 -27.25 9.11 -17.81
CA ALA A 758 -27.93 10.27 -17.27
C ALA A 758 -27.05 10.92 -16.20
N LYS A 759 -26.93 12.25 -16.24
CA LYS A 759 -26.04 13.03 -15.37
C LYS A 759 -26.76 14.24 -14.79
N VAL A 760 -26.17 14.83 -13.76
CA VAL A 760 -26.58 16.15 -13.26
C VAL A 760 -25.52 17.16 -13.69
N VAL A 761 -25.83 18.02 -14.65
CA VAL A 761 -24.92 19.04 -15.17
C VAL A 761 -25.37 20.40 -14.64
N LYS A 762 -24.51 21.06 -13.84
CA LYS A 762 -24.80 22.36 -13.20
C LYS A 762 -26.15 22.37 -12.43
N GLY A 763 -26.46 21.28 -11.74
CA GLY A 763 -27.68 21.14 -10.95
C GLY A 763 -28.95 20.81 -11.76
N LYS A 764 -28.86 20.67 -13.08
CA LYS A 764 -29.98 20.24 -13.93
C LYS A 764 -29.81 18.76 -14.31
N PRO A 765 -30.86 17.93 -14.19
CA PRO A 765 -30.83 16.58 -14.70
C PRO A 765 -30.79 16.63 -16.24
N GLU A 766 -29.75 16.03 -16.80
CA GLU A 766 -29.63 15.74 -18.22
C GLU A 766 -29.87 14.23 -18.38
N GLY A 767 -30.95 13.89 -19.07
CA GLY A 767 -31.30 12.48 -19.31
C GLY A 767 -30.24 11.81 -20.18
N GLY A 768 -30.03 10.52 -19.96
CA GLY A 768 -29.12 9.72 -20.78
C GLY A 768 -29.63 9.58 -22.20
N ARG A 769 -28.80 9.00 -23.06
CA ARG A 769 -29.12 8.79 -24.47
C ARG A 769 -28.63 7.43 -24.91
N ALA A 770 -29.51 6.62 -25.47
CA ALA A 770 -29.15 5.33 -26.02
C ALA A 770 -29.23 5.30 -27.54
N TRP A 771 -28.34 4.55 -28.17
CA TRP A 771 -28.32 4.27 -29.61
C TRP A 771 -28.21 2.76 -29.83
N ILE A 772 -28.95 2.26 -30.83
CA ILE A 772 -28.90 0.88 -31.32
C ILE A 772 -28.73 0.91 -32.83
N ASP A 773 -27.66 0.30 -33.34
CA ASP A 773 -27.36 0.16 -34.77
C ASP A 773 -28.29 -0.88 -35.43
N LYS A 774 -29.56 -0.52 -35.68
CA LYS A 774 -30.60 -1.47 -36.10
C LYS A 774 -30.33 -2.06 -37.48
N ASN A 775 -29.59 -1.35 -38.33
CA ASN A 775 -29.27 -1.77 -39.68
C ASN A 775 -27.80 -2.24 -39.87
N ASP A 776 -27.00 -2.28 -38.80
CA ASP A 776 -25.60 -2.74 -38.79
C ASP A 776 -24.70 -1.91 -39.73
N ASN A 777 -24.98 -0.61 -39.88
CA ASN A 777 -24.22 0.30 -40.74
C ASN A 777 -23.18 1.16 -39.98
N HIS A 778 -23.16 1.05 -38.65
CA HIS A 778 -22.24 1.75 -37.75
C HIS A 778 -22.36 3.28 -37.77
N ALA A 779 -23.52 3.80 -38.15
CA ALA A 779 -23.88 5.21 -38.12
C ALA A 779 -25.18 5.40 -37.33
N GLU A 780 -25.41 6.60 -36.81
CA GLU A 780 -26.68 6.90 -36.15
C GLU A 780 -27.74 7.28 -37.18
N ASP A 781 -28.77 6.45 -37.32
CA ASP A 781 -29.90 6.72 -38.23
C ASP A 781 -31.19 7.15 -37.50
N ALA A 782 -32.13 7.68 -38.29
CA ALA A 782 -33.44 8.06 -37.80
C ALA A 782 -34.17 6.85 -37.17
N GLY A 783 -34.57 6.98 -35.90
CA GLY A 783 -35.28 5.94 -35.16
C GLY A 783 -34.38 4.94 -34.41
N GLU A 784 -33.07 5.13 -34.42
CA GLU A 784 -32.10 4.32 -33.66
C GLU A 784 -31.76 4.88 -32.28
N VAL A 785 -32.10 6.15 -32.06
CA VAL A 785 -31.77 6.90 -30.86
C VAL A 785 -32.97 7.00 -29.95
N THR A 786 -32.75 6.70 -28.67
CA THR A 786 -33.68 6.98 -27.58
C THR A 786 -33.10 8.07 -26.69
N GLU A 787 -33.81 9.19 -26.59
CA GLU A 787 -33.45 10.31 -25.70
C GLU A 787 -34.05 10.11 -24.30
N LYS A 788 -33.49 10.81 -23.31
CA LYS A 788 -33.98 10.84 -21.92
C LYS A 788 -33.98 9.46 -21.23
N VAL A 789 -33.03 8.60 -21.56
CA VAL A 789 -32.84 7.29 -20.93
C VAL A 789 -32.41 7.47 -19.48
N ASP A 790 -33.13 6.87 -18.52
CA ASP A 790 -32.74 6.89 -17.11
C ASP A 790 -31.75 5.76 -16.80
N PHE A 791 -30.53 5.90 -17.29
CA PHE A 791 -29.42 4.99 -16.98
C PHE A 791 -28.38 5.72 -16.15
N ARG A 792 -27.99 5.19 -15.00
CA ARG A 792 -27.06 5.86 -14.09
C ARG A 792 -25.86 4.99 -13.79
N SER A 793 -24.75 5.66 -13.51
CA SER A 793 -23.57 5.07 -12.91
C SER A 793 -23.40 5.60 -11.48
N ILE A 794 -22.67 4.85 -10.67
CA ILE A 794 -22.11 5.30 -9.39
C ILE A 794 -20.60 5.13 -9.45
N TYR A 795 -19.86 5.73 -8.51
CA TYR A 795 -18.40 5.70 -8.49
C TYR A 795 -17.85 4.27 -8.75
N TRP A 796 -17.10 4.10 -9.86
CA TRP A 796 -16.56 2.83 -10.39
C TRP A 796 -17.55 1.73 -10.83
N SER A 797 -18.86 1.99 -10.79
CA SER A 797 -19.91 1.07 -11.21
C SER A 797 -20.73 1.64 -12.37
N ASN A 798 -20.66 0.98 -13.52
CA ASN A 798 -21.16 1.50 -14.80
C ASN A 798 -22.40 0.75 -15.30
N GLY A 799 -23.08 0.02 -14.41
CA GLY A 799 -24.11 -0.96 -14.79
C GLY A 799 -23.53 -2.35 -15.07
N TRP A 800 -24.41 -3.30 -15.39
CA TRP A 800 -24.07 -4.71 -15.56
C TRP A 800 -24.82 -5.31 -16.76
N VAL A 801 -24.13 -6.13 -17.56
CA VAL A 801 -24.78 -6.91 -18.63
C VAL A 801 -24.67 -8.39 -18.27
N ARG A 802 -25.82 -9.04 -18.15
CA ARG A 802 -25.92 -10.47 -17.86
C ARG A 802 -25.58 -11.33 -19.10
N PRO A 803 -25.25 -12.62 -18.92
CA PRO A 803 -24.99 -13.53 -20.04
C PRO A 803 -26.17 -13.73 -21.01
N ASP A 804 -27.39 -13.40 -20.58
CA ASP A 804 -28.61 -13.41 -21.42
C ASP A 804 -28.87 -12.08 -22.13
N MET A 805 -27.88 -11.17 -22.12
CA MET A 805 -27.92 -9.83 -22.69
C MET A 805 -28.89 -8.86 -21.99
N THR A 806 -29.38 -9.20 -20.79
CA THR A 806 -30.14 -8.24 -19.96
C THR A 806 -29.21 -7.15 -19.43
N ILE A 807 -29.61 -5.89 -19.58
CA ILE A 807 -28.84 -4.75 -19.12
C ILE A 807 -29.42 -4.24 -17.80
N MET A 808 -28.56 -3.93 -16.83
CA MET A 808 -28.92 -3.38 -15.54
C MET A 808 -28.22 -2.04 -15.29
N SER A 809 -28.99 -1.08 -14.79
CA SER A 809 -28.51 0.22 -14.33
C SER A 809 -28.34 0.23 -12.81
N THR A 810 -27.44 1.07 -12.29
CA THR A 810 -27.10 1.14 -10.86
C THR A 810 -28.19 1.79 -10.00
N ASN A 811 -29.30 2.23 -10.60
CA ASN A 811 -30.48 2.78 -9.93
C ASN A 811 -31.66 1.77 -9.82
N GLY A 812 -31.42 0.49 -10.10
CA GLY A 812 -32.43 -0.56 -9.94
C GLY A 812 -33.38 -0.74 -11.12
N LEU A 813 -32.96 -0.27 -12.29
CA LEU A 813 -33.67 -0.47 -13.55
C LEU A 813 -33.02 -1.59 -14.36
N ARG A 814 -33.86 -2.42 -14.98
CA ARG A 814 -33.45 -3.44 -15.95
C ARG A 814 -34.05 -3.17 -17.32
N PHE A 815 -33.29 -3.52 -18.34
CA PHE A 815 -33.68 -3.45 -19.74
C PHE A 815 -33.55 -4.85 -20.33
N ASP A 816 -34.69 -5.51 -20.51
CA ASP A 816 -34.73 -6.86 -21.06
C ASP A 816 -34.57 -6.82 -22.58
N LEU A 817 -33.83 -7.80 -23.11
CA LEU A 817 -33.70 -8.00 -24.54
C LEU A 817 -35.09 -8.30 -25.15
N LYS A 818 -35.54 -7.48 -26.11
CA LYS A 818 -36.84 -7.66 -26.78
C LYS A 818 -36.77 -8.51 -28.04
N GLY A 819 -35.59 -8.60 -28.63
CA GLY A 819 -35.34 -9.36 -29.84
C GLY A 819 -33.95 -9.09 -30.39
N MET A 820 -33.69 -9.59 -31.59
CA MET A 820 -32.46 -9.35 -32.33
C MET A 820 -32.81 -9.09 -33.79
N THR A 821 -32.00 -8.29 -34.47
CA THR A 821 -32.08 -8.13 -35.93
C THR A 821 -31.57 -9.40 -36.63
N ALA A 822 -31.79 -9.52 -37.95
CA ALA A 822 -31.28 -10.64 -38.73
C ALA A 822 -29.74 -10.70 -38.73
N GLU A 823 -29.07 -9.54 -38.68
CA GLU A 823 -27.61 -9.45 -38.55
C GLU A 823 -27.12 -9.61 -37.10
N GLY A 824 -28.01 -9.93 -36.16
CA GLY A 824 -27.65 -10.22 -34.77
C GLY A 824 -27.47 -8.99 -33.88
N VAL A 825 -28.03 -7.82 -34.20
CA VAL A 825 -27.97 -6.67 -33.28
C VAL A 825 -29.02 -6.82 -32.19
N PRO A 826 -28.66 -6.71 -30.89
CA PRO A 826 -29.62 -6.83 -29.79
C PRO A 826 -30.55 -5.60 -29.71
N LEU A 827 -31.85 -5.85 -29.54
CA LEU A 827 -32.89 -4.82 -29.51
C LEU A 827 -33.47 -4.63 -28.11
N TYR A 828 -33.57 -3.37 -27.68
CA TYR A 828 -34.10 -2.95 -26.38
C TYR A 828 -35.13 -1.82 -26.55
N ASP A 829 -36.06 -1.71 -25.59
CA ASP A 829 -36.95 -0.53 -25.45
C ASP A 829 -36.44 0.33 -24.28
N PHE A 830 -35.47 1.22 -24.55
CA PHE A 830 -34.85 2.06 -23.53
C PHE A 830 -35.80 3.11 -22.93
N ALA A 831 -36.97 3.34 -23.55
CA ALA A 831 -37.99 4.23 -23.02
C ALA A 831 -38.88 3.56 -21.95
N LYS A 832 -38.82 2.23 -21.82
CA LYS A 832 -39.65 1.45 -20.89
C LYS A 832 -38.81 0.48 -20.04
N PRO A 833 -37.93 0.99 -19.17
CA PRO A 833 -37.24 0.13 -18.21
C PRO A 833 -38.22 -0.52 -17.24
N GLU A 834 -37.85 -1.68 -16.70
CA GLU A 834 -38.56 -2.31 -15.60
C GLU A 834 -37.83 -2.09 -14.27
N THR A 835 -38.58 -1.87 -13.19
CA THR A 835 -38.01 -1.77 -11.84
C THR A 835 -37.73 -3.17 -11.29
N ILE A 836 -36.53 -3.35 -10.75
CA ILE A 836 -36.16 -4.57 -10.03
C ILE A 836 -36.85 -4.58 -8.66
N LYS A 837 -37.78 -5.52 -8.45
CA LYS A 837 -38.66 -5.54 -7.26
C LYS A 837 -37.90 -5.70 -5.94
N ASN A 838 -36.88 -6.55 -5.93
CA ASN A 838 -36.04 -6.89 -4.78
C ASN A 838 -34.73 -6.09 -4.78
N TRP A 839 -34.74 -4.83 -5.26
CA TRP A 839 -33.53 -4.01 -5.30
C TRP A 839 -32.93 -3.77 -3.90
N VAL A 840 -31.60 -3.80 -3.81
CA VAL A 840 -30.87 -3.57 -2.55
C VAL A 840 -30.54 -2.09 -2.37
N LYS A 841 -30.49 -1.65 -1.11
CA LYS A 841 -29.86 -0.37 -0.79
C LYS A 841 -28.35 -0.57 -0.77
N ILE A 842 -27.64 0.19 -1.60
CA ILE A 842 -26.18 0.17 -1.66
C ILE A 842 -25.62 0.52 -0.27
N SER A 843 -24.80 -0.38 0.26
CA SER A 843 -24.10 -0.16 1.52
C SER A 843 -22.75 0.48 1.22
N ALA A 844 -22.56 1.73 1.62
CA ALA A 844 -21.32 2.47 1.38
C ALA A 844 -20.74 2.99 2.69
N ASN A 845 -19.50 2.62 2.99
CA ASN A 845 -18.72 3.16 4.09
C ASN A 845 -17.38 3.68 3.55
N GLN A 846 -17.10 4.98 3.67
CA GLN A 846 -15.83 5.61 3.21
C GLN A 846 -15.41 5.32 1.75
N GLY A 847 -16.36 5.19 0.81
CA GLY A 847 -16.06 4.85 -0.58
C GLY A 847 -15.84 3.37 -0.86
N SER A 848 -15.96 2.53 0.18
CA SER A 848 -16.05 1.08 0.10
C SER A 848 -17.52 0.65 0.00
N CYS A 849 -17.90 0.12 -1.16
CA CYS A 849 -19.19 -0.54 -1.42
C CYS A 849 -18.94 -1.63 -2.45
N GLY A 850 -19.92 -2.47 -2.78
CA GLY A 850 -19.87 -3.20 -4.04
C GLY A 850 -20.81 -2.62 -5.08
N SER A 851 -20.73 -3.15 -6.30
CA SER A 851 -21.66 -2.79 -7.36
C SER A 851 -22.89 -3.70 -7.28
N PRO A 852 -24.13 -3.17 -7.30
CA PRO A 852 -25.29 -4.03 -7.41
C PRO A 852 -25.24 -4.86 -8.69
N ILE A 853 -25.33 -6.17 -8.54
CA ILE A 853 -25.35 -7.17 -9.60
C ILE A 853 -26.52 -8.12 -9.36
N MET A 854 -26.93 -8.85 -10.40
CA MET A 854 -28.02 -9.82 -10.32
C MET A 854 -27.62 -11.12 -11.00
N ASP A 855 -27.92 -12.22 -10.33
CA ASP A 855 -27.74 -13.56 -10.88
C ASP A 855 -28.91 -13.98 -11.80
N MET A 856 -28.76 -15.11 -12.48
CA MET A 856 -29.78 -15.61 -13.40
C MET A 856 -31.13 -15.91 -12.72
N ALA A 857 -31.13 -16.22 -11.42
CA ALA A 857 -32.34 -16.45 -10.62
C ALA A 857 -33.08 -15.15 -10.24
N GLY A 858 -32.42 -13.99 -10.37
CA GLY A 858 -32.97 -12.67 -10.05
C GLY A 858 -32.61 -12.17 -8.65
N ASN A 859 -31.74 -12.86 -7.92
CA ASN A 859 -31.23 -12.37 -6.64
C ASN A 859 -30.31 -11.19 -6.88
N VAL A 860 -30.43 -10.16 -6.06
CA VAL A 860 -29.62 -8.94 -6.17
C VAL A 860 -28.69 -8.86 -4.99
N SER A 861 -27.42 -8.58 -5.25
CA SER A 861 -26.43 -8.32 -4.22
C SER A 861 -25.44 -7.27 -4.69
N ASP A 862 -24.94 -6.45 -3.77
CA ASP A 862 -23.71 -5.68 -3.99
C ASP A 862 -22.50 -6.36 -3.31
N GLY A 863 -22.64 -7.63 -2.94
CA GLY A 863 -21.65 -8.40 -2.20
C GLY A 863 -21.57 -8.08 -0.70
N ILE A 864 -22.23 -7.01 -0.24
CA ILE A 864 -22.37 -6.67 1.18
C ILE A 864 -23.84 -6.85 1.57
N SER A 865 -24.72 -6.08 0.95
CA SER A 865 -26.18 -6.18 1.02
C SER A 865 -26.70 -7.18 -0.01
N TYR A 866 -27.77 -7.87 0.33
CA TYR A 866 -28.44 -8.80 -0.59
C TYR A 866 -29.95 -8.82 -0.38
N SER A 867 -30.66 -9.22 -1.44
CA SER A 867 -32.10 -9.41 -1.47
C SER A 867 -32.45 -10.44 -2.54
N THR A 868 -33.00 -11.57 -2.13
CA THR A 868 -33.29 -12.71 -2.99
C THR A 868 -34.73 -12.71 -3.47
N VAL A 869 -35.01 -13.43 -4.55
CA VAL A 869 -36.38 -13.55 -5.10
C VAL A 869 -37.34 -14.31 -4.19
N ASP A 870 -36.81 -15.16 -3.29
CA ASP A 870 -37.58 -15.90 -2.29
C ASP A 870 -37.86 -15.08 -1.01
N GLY A 871 -37.44 -13.81 -0.96
CA GLY A 871 -37.76 -12.86 0.11
C GLY A 871 -36.72 -12.72 1.22
N ARG A 872 -35.59 -13.44 1.15
CA ARG A 872 -34.49 -13.27 2.12
C ARG A 872 -33.75 -11.96 1.86
N THR A 873 -33.36 -11.30 2.95
CA THR A 873 -32.71 -9.98 2.88
C THR A 873 -31.68 -9.84 3.99
N GLY A 874 -30.64 -9.05 3.76
CA GLY A 874 -29.65 -8.81 4.80
C GLY A 874 -28.40 -8.12 4.31
N SER A 875 -27.41 -8.06 5.20
CA SER A 875 -26.07 -7.58 4.88
C SER A 875 -25.01 -8.34 5.68
N TYR A 876 -23.80 -8.41 5.13
CA TYR A 876 -22.61 -8.81 5.87
C TYR A 876 -21.94 -7.57 6.53
N PRO A 877 -21.31 -7.69 7.71
CA PRO A 877 -20.67 -6.55 8.36
C PRO A 877 -19.57 -5.93 7.49
N ASN A 878 -19.66 -4.62 7.25
CA ASN A 878 -18.65 -3.82 6.56
C ASN A 878 -18.17 -2.70 7.48
N LEU A 879 -17.40 -3.08 8.49
CA LEU A 879 -17.00 -2.20 9.60
C LEU A 879 -15.88 -1.24 9.20
N TYR A 880 -15.00 -1.68 8.31
CA TYR A 880 -13.77 -0.97 7.97
C TYR A 880 -13.82 -0.45 6.54
N GLY A 881 -13.69 0.85 6.39
CA GLY A 881 -13.47 1.48 5.11
C GLY A 881 -12.03 1.31 4.63
N ARG A 882 -11.71 2.05 3.57
CA ARG A 882 -10.42 2.00 2.89
C ARG A 882 -9.22 2.27 3.81
N HIS A 883 -9.41 3.14 4.78
CA HIS A 883 -8.32 3.84 5.43
C HIS A 883 -8.15 3.44 6.90
N ASP A 884 -9.22 3.02 7.58
CA ASP A 884 -9.25 2.51 8.96
C ASP A 884 -9.17 0.96 9.05
N ALA A 885 -8.93 0.30 7.92
CA ALA A 885 -8.74 -1.15 7.79
C ALA A 885 -7.63 -1.73 8.71
N PRO A 886 -7.90 -2.74 9.58
CA PRO A 886 -6.85 -3.53 10.22
C PRO A 886 -6.14 -4.44 9.21
N ALA A 887 -5.17 -5.24 9.65
CA ALA A 887 -4.65 -6.35 8.84
C ALA A 887 -5.71 -7.44 8.66
N ALA A 888 -5.60 -8.21 7.57
CA ALA A 888 -6.45 -9.34 7.20
C ALA A 888 -6.79 -10.26 8.35
N ARG A 889 -8.08 -10.59 8.46
CA ARG A 889 -8.61 -11.58 9.39
C ARG A 889 -9.72 -12.37 8.71
N ARG A 890 -9.80 -13.66 9.02
CA ARG A 890 -10.86 -14.55 8.53
C ARG A 890 -12.24 -13.96 8.83
N GLY A 891 -13.10 -13.88 7.81
CA GLY A 891 -14.47 -13.40 7.94
C GLY A 891 -14.63 -11.89 8.13
N VAL A 892 -13.56 -11.09 8.02
CA VAL A 892 -13.63 -9.63 8.09
C VAL A 892 -13.52 -9.04 6.70
N LEU A 893 -14.49 -8.21 6.31
CA LEU A 893 -14.36 -7.41 5.09
C LEU A 893 -13.48 -6.20 5.36
N ILE A 894 -12.45 -6.04 4.54
CA ILE A 894 -11.48 -4.95 4.64
C ILE A 894 -11.54 -4.14 3.35
N ALA A 895 -12.10 -2.94 3.44
CA ALA A 895 -12.17 -2.01 2.31
C ALA A 895 -12.72 -2.59 0.99
N PRO A 896 -13.86 -3.34 0.98
CA PRO A 896 -14.43 -3.87 -0.27
C PRO A 896 -14.88 -2.75 -1.23
N PHE A 897 -14.60 -2.86 -2.52
CA PHE A 897 -14.70 -1.74 -3.49
C PHE A 897 -15.64 -1.98 -4.67
N ARG A 898 -15.58 -3.16 -5.28
CA ARG A 898 -16.36 -3.47 -6.49
C ARG A 898 -16.66 -4.95 -6.53
N THR A 899 -17.88 -5.30 -6.92
CA THR A 899 -18.22 -6.67 -7.31
C THR A 899 -17.74 -6.90 -8.75
N ASN A 900 -16.91 -7.92 -8.91
CA ASN A 900 -16.18 -8.16 -10.17
C ASN A 900 -16.80 -9.26 -11.04
N GLY A 901 -18.00 -9.74 -10.71
CA GLY A 901 -18.74 -10.66 -11.56
C GLY A 901 -19.79 -11.47 -10.81
N VAL A 902 -20.57 -12.25 -11.57
CA VAL A 902 -21.46 -13.28 -11.05
C VAL A 902 -20.98 -14.63 -11.57
N VAL A 903 -20.85 -15.60 -10.65
CA VAL A 903 -20.53 -16.98 -10.96
C VAL A 903 -21.74 -17.83 -10.62
N GLU A 904 -22.38 -18.38 -11.65
CA GLU A 904 -23.58 -19.22 -11.51
C GLU A 904 -23.23 -20.67 -11.16
N ASP A 905 -24.20 -21.37 -10.57
CA ASP A 905 -24.22 -22.81 -10.34
C ASP A 905 -23.08 -23.35 -9.44
N ILE A 906 -22.63 -22.59 -8.45
CA ILE A 906 -21.70 -23.09 -7.43
C ILE A 906 -22.38 -24.23 -6.66
N PRO A 907 -21.76 -25.43 -6.62
CA PRO A 907 -22.36 -26.61 -5.98
C PRO A 907 -22.83 -26.32 -4.56
N ASN A 908 -24.09 -26.67 -4.27
CA ASN A 908 -24.78 -26.50 -2.99
C ASN A 908 -24.94 -25.05 -2.47
N ILE A 909 -24.35 -24.05 -3.14
CA ILE A 909 -24.40 -22.65 -2.73
C ILE A 909 -25.41 -21.86 -3.57
N GLY A 910 -25.49 -22.13 -4.87
CA GLY A 910 -26.23 -21.31 -5.83
C GLY A 910 -25.29 -20.39 -6.60
N SER A 911 -25.45 -19.08 -6.49
CA SER A 911 -24.62 -18.11 -7.20
C SER A 911 -23.68 -17.37 -6.25
N MET A 912 -22.53 -16.94 -6.77
CA MET A 912 -21.46 -16.27 -6.03
C MET A 912 -21.01 -14.98 -6.75
N THR A 913 -20.50 -14.01 -5.98
CA THR A 913 -19.73 -12.87 -6.46
C THR A 913 -18.38 -12.74 -5.75
N ALA A 914 -17.53 -11.87 -6.27
CA ALA A 914 -16.26 -11.51 -5.67
C ALA A 914 -16.17 -9.99 -5.49
N LEU A 915 -15.86 -9.52 -4.28
CA LEU A 915 -15.58 -8.12 -3.99
C LEU A 915 -14.08 -7.90 -3.95
N GLY A 916 -13.56 -7.03 -4.81
CA GLY A 916 -12.16 -6.59 -4.68
C GLY A 916 -11.99 -5.71 -3.44
N GLY A 917 -11.00 -6.01 -2.59
CA GLY A 917 -10.60 -5.18 -1.47
C GLY A 917 -9.43 -4.25 -1.82
N ASP A 918 -9.43 -3.04 -1.26
CA ASP A 918 -8.37 -2.06 -1.51
C ASP A 918 -6.99 -2.54 -1.09
N ARG A 919 -6.91 -3.43 -0.10
CA ARG A 919 -5.66 -3.85 0.53
C ARG A 919 -5.05 -5.10 -0.08
N GLY A 920 -5.65 -5.63 -1.14
CA GLY A 920 -5.14 -6.75 -1.92
C GLY A 920 -5.96 -8.03 -1.80
N GLU A 921 -6.73 -8.21 -0.73
CA GLU A 921 -7.66 -9.33 -0.59
C GLU A 921 -8.90 -9.14 -1.48
N TRP A 922 -9.42 -10.23 -2.02
CA TRP A 922 -10.75 -10.27 -2.62
C TRP A 922 -11.65 -11.21 -1.82
N PHE A 923 -12.90 -10.80 -1.60
CA PHE A 923 -13.86 -11.53 -0.78
C PHE A 923 -14.87 -12.26 -1.65
N LEU A 924 -14.96 -13.57 -1.50
CA LEU A 924 -15.95 -14.40 -2.18
C LEU A 924 -17.21 -14.48 -1.33
N MET A 925 -18.34 -14.06 -1.91
CA MET A 925 -19.64 -13.98 -1.23
C MET A 925 -20.70 -14.72 -2.04
N SER A 926 -21.57 -15.47 -1.40
CA SER A 926 -22.78 -15.97 -2.07
C SER A 926 -23.74 -14.81 -2.36
N MET A 927 -24.59 -14.96 -3.38
CA MET A 927 -25.62 -13.96 -3.74
C MET A 927 -26.70 -13.78 -2.66
N ASP A 928 -26.75 -14.68 -1.66
CA ASP A 928 -27.57 -14.56 -0.46
C ASP A 928 -26.76 -14.18 0.81
N GLY A 929 -25.59 -13.56 0.61
CA GLY A 929 -24.84 -12.85 1.64
C GLY A 929 -24.10 -13.71 2.65
N ILE A 930 -23.64 -14.90 2.26
CA ILE A 930 -22.75 -15.74 3.06
C ILE A 930 -21.30 -15.51 2.62
N TYR A 931 -20.41 -15.24 3.58
CA TYR A 931 -18.98 -15.18 3.35
C TYR A 931 -18.41 -16.58 3.10
N LEU A 932 -17.76 -16.76 1.96
CA LEU A 932 -17.13 -18.03 1.61
C LEU A 932 -15.64 -18.00 2.01
N SER A 933 -14.86 -17.07 1.45
CA SER A 933 -13.42 -16.96 1.71
C SER A 933 -12.91 -15.58 1.32
N SER A 934 -11.74 -15.18 1.83
CA SER A 934 -10.87 -14.25 1.10
C SER A 934 -9.88 -15.03 0.22
N ILE A 935 -9.47 -14.41 -0.89
CA ILE A 935 -8.40 -14.84 -1.78
C ILE A 935 -7.42 -13.67 -1.96
N CYS A 936 -6.22 -13.95 -2.47
CA CYS A 936 -5.10 -13.00 -2.53
C CYS A 936 -4.61 -12.58 -1.13
N GLN A 937 -3.58 -11.73 -1.07
CA GLN A 937 -2.90 -11.36 0.16
C GLN A 937 -3.16 -9.90 0.53
N ASP A 938 -3.37 -9.63 1.83
CA ASP A 938 -3.39 -8.26 2.34
C ASP A 938 -1.96 -7.72 2.51
N SER A 939 -1.74 -6.55 1.93
CA SER A 939 -0.55 -5.71 2.08
C SER A 939 -0.13 -5.35 3.52
N LYS A 940 -0.99 -5.55 4.54
CA LYS A 940 -0.68 -5.36 5.97
C LYS A 940 -0.41 -6.66 6.73
N SER A 941 -0.67 -7.79 6.09
CA SER A 941 -0.50 -9.13 6.67
C SER A 941 0.85 -9.74 6.27
N ARG A 942 1.01 -11.05 6.46
CA ARG A 942 2.18 -11.77 5.92
C ARG A 942 2.13 -11.77 4.39
N ILE A 943 3.05 -11.05 3.76
CA ILE A 943 3.21 -11.02 2.31
C ILE A 943 4.28 -12.04 1.89
N THR A 944 3.95 -12.92 0.95
CA THR A 944 4.88 -13.89 0.34
C THR A 944 5.44 -13.44 -1.00
N LEU A 945 4.87 -12.38 -1.61
CA LEU A 945 5.25 -11.86 -2.93
C LEU A 945 5.20 -12.93 -4.05
N ASP A 946 4.24 -13.85 -3.95
CA ASP A 946 3.95 -14.84 -4.98
C ASP A 946 2.86 -14.36 -5.95
N GLU A 947 2.40 -15.24 -6.85
CA GLU A 947 1.40 -14.93 -7.87
C GLU A 947 0.06 -14.42 -7.32
N THR A 948 -0.22 -14.60 -6.03
CA THR A 948 -1.44 -14.16 -5.34
C THR A 948 -1.30 -12.77 -4.70
N PHE A 949 -0.10 -12.19 -4.68
CA PHE A 949 0.10 -10.82 -4.23
C PHE A 949 -0.25 -9.81 -5.33
N ILE A 950 -1.23 -8.95 -5.06
CA ILE A 950 -1.71 -7.97 -6.05
C ILE A 950 -1.51 -6.51 -5.62
N GLY A 951 -0.97 -6.27 -4.42
CA GLY A 951 -0.74 -4.94 -3.87
C GLY A 951 -2.02 -4.24 -3.38
N GLN A 952 -1.91 -2.94 -3.13
CA GLN A 952 -3.05 -2.09 -2.77
C GLN A 952 -3.73 -1.54 -4.04
N GLU A 953 -4.93 -0.98 -3.90
CA GLU A 953 -5.71 -0.35 -4.98
C GLU A 953 -6.06 -1.30 -6.14
N SER A 954 -6.39 -2.56 -5.79
CA SER A 954 -6.90 -3.54 -6.75
C SER A 954 -8.36 -3.21 -7.17
N PHE A 955 -8.57 -2.13 -7.91
CA PHE A 955 -9.88 -1.57 -8.23
C PHE A 955 -10.73 -2.34 -9.25
N GLY A 956 -10.19 -3.37 -9.90
CA GLY A 956 -10.89 -4.06 -10.97
C GLY A 956 -10.32 -5.42 -11.28
N GLY A 957 -10.77 -5.98 -12.41
CA GLY A 957 -10.66 -7.39 -12.74
C GLY A 957 -12.05 -8.02 -12.85
N PHE A 958 -12.07 -9.32 -13.12
CA PHE A 958 -13.31 -10.05 -13.40
C PHE A 958 -13.26 -11.47 -12.87
N ILE A 959 -14.37 -11.99 -12.36
CA ILE A 959 -14.55 -13.40 -12.04
C ILE A 959 -15.66 -13.99 -12.92
N TRP A 960 -15.43 -15.18 -13.47
CA TRP A 960 -16.43 -15.85 -14.31
C TRP A 960 -16.31 -17.37 -14.23
N ARG A 961 -17.38 -18.04 -14.64
CA ARG A 961 -17.36 -19.47 -14.94
C ARG A 961 -17.20 -19.67 -16.43
N ASP A 962 -16.19 -20.43 -16.82
CA ASP A 962 -16.05 -20.80 -18.23
C ASP A 962 -17.17 -21.76 -18.65
N LYS A 963 -17.84 -21.46 -19.77
CA LYS A 963 -18.98 -22.24 -20.27
C LYS A 963 -18.59 -23.68 -20.61
N SER A 964 -17.37 -23.90 -21.11
CA SER A 964 -16.91 -25.20 -21.62
C SER A 964 -16.41 -26.11 -20.49
N SER A 965 -15.38 -25.68 -19.76
CA SER A 965 -14.73 -26.46 -18.70
C SER A 965 -15.46 -26.44 -17.37
N LYS A 966 -16.44 -25.53 -17.20
CA LYS A 966 -17.16 -25.27 -15.94
C LYS A 966 -16.27 -24.84 -14.79
N LYS A 967 -14.99 -24.56 -15.02
CA LYS A 967 -14.05 -24.01 -14.05
C LYS A 967 -14.35 -22.53 -13.82
N VAL A 968 -13.94 -22.05 -12.65
CA VAL A 968 -14.06 -20.64 -12.28
C VAL A 968 -12.69 -20.00 -12.40
N TYR A 969 -12.65 -18.86 -13.08
CA TYR A 969 -11.43 -18.09 -13.28
C TYR A 969 -11.60 -16.67 -12.73
N VAL A 970 -10.50 -16.09 -12.28
CA VAL A 970 -10.42 -14.68 -11.92
C VAL A 970 -9.28 -14.01 -12.70
N GLN A 971 -9.58 -12.84 -13.26
CA GLN A 971 -8.62 -11.90 -13.82
C GLN A 971 -8.21 -10.91 -12.74
N LEU A 972 -6.91 -10.88 -12.44
CA LEU A 972 -6.28 -9.94 -11.53
C LEU A 972 -5.37 -8.97 -12.32
N GLY A 973 -5.07 -7.82 -11.71
CA GLY A 973 -4.17 -6.80 -12.27
C GLY A 973 -2.80 -6.77 -11.61
N GLY A 974 -2.16 -5.60 -11.70
CA GLY A 974 -0.80 -5.37 -11.22
C GLY A 974 0.20 -5.48 -12.36
N ALA A 975 1.20 -6.34 -12.23
CA ALA A 975 2.30 -6.51 -13.18
C ALA A 975 1.89 -7.07 -14.57
N SER A 976 0.73 -7.73 -14.65
CA SER A 976 0.17 -8.34 -15.85
C SER A 976 -1.33 -8.56 -15.68
N TYR A 977 -2.02 -8.99 -16.76
CA TYR A 977 -3.33 -9.60 -16.61
C TYR A 977 -3.14 -11.06 -16.18
N ARG A 978 -3.17 -11.30 -14.87
CA ARG A 978 -3.06 -12.65 -14.31
C ARG A 978 -4.41 -13.33 -14.35
N LEU A 979 -4.45 -14.52 -14.92
CA LEU A 979 -5.63 -15.37 -14.94
C LEU A 979 -5.40 -16.51 -13.98
N MET A 980 -6.22 -16.60 -12.93
CA MET A 980 -6.11 -17.61 -11.88
C MET A 980 -7.33 -18.53 -11.93
N GLU A 981 -7.12 -19.85 -11.80
CA GLU A 981 -8.19 -20.81 -11.53
C GLU A 981 -8.52 -20.77 -10.03
N VAL A 982 -9.81 -20.67 -9.69
CA VAL A 982 -10.31 -20.80 -8.32
C VAL A 982 -10.59 -22.27 -8.04
N LYS A 983 -9.94 -22.84 -7.02
CA LYS A 983 -10.00 -24.26 -6.67
C LYS A 983 -10.92 -24.52 -5.46
N ASN A 984 -11.38 -25.75 -5.34
CA ASN A 984 -12.12 -26.31 -4.20
C ASN A 984 -13.55 -25.78 -4.01
N LEU A 985 -14.10 -25.00 -4.96
CA LEU A 985 -15.49 -24.54 -4.92
C LEU A 985 -16.49 -25.71 -5.01
N GLU A 986 -16.10 -26.82 -5.62
CA GLU A 986 -16.86 -28.07 -5.68
C GLU A 986 -17.04 -28.75 -4.33
N THR A 987 -16.25 -28.37 -3.33
CA THR A 987 -16.30 -28.95 -1.98
C THR A 987 -17.28 -28.25 -1.05
N CYS A 988 -17.85 -27.12 -1.50
CA CYS A 988 -18.81 -26.34 -0.75
C CYS A 988 -20.06 -27.15 -0.41
N VAL A 989 -20.43 -27.11 0.87
CA VAL A 989 -21.67 -27.68 1.39
C VAL A 989 -22.38 -26.59 2.17
N LYS A 990 -23.72 -26.56 2.06
CA LYS A 990 -24.59 -25.63 2.76
C LYS A 990 -25.72 -26.39 3.41
N GLU A 991 -25.84 -26.21 4.72
CA GLU A 991 -26.90 -26.80 5.53
C GLU A 991 -27.66 -25.71 6.27
N VAL A 992 -28.97 -25.89 6.44
CA VAL A 992 -29.80 -24.98 7.23
C VAL A 992 -30.36 -25.73 8.42
N LYS A 993 -30.13 -25.21 9.63
CA LYS A 993 -30.62 -25.75 10.91
C LYS A 993 -31.68 -24.81 11.49
N THR A 994 -32.78 -25.37 11.97
CA THR A 994 -33.79 -24.59 12.70
C THR A 994 -33.41 -24.46 14.17
N LEU A 995 -33.41 -23.24 14.69
CA LEU A 995 -33.18 -22.92 16.10
C LEU A 995 -34.48 -22.44 16.74
N ASN A 996 -34.81 -22.92 17.93
CA ASN A 996 -35.91 -22.40 18.74
C ASN A 996 -35.30 -21.65 19.92
N VAL A 997 -35.54 -20.33 19.99
CA VAL A 997 -34.93 -19.45 20.98
C VAL A 997 -36.01 -18.99 21.97
N GLY A 998 -35.82 -19.29 23.26
CA GLY A 998 -36.69 -18.85 24.34
C GLY A 998 -36.10 -17.68 25.15
N ASP A 999 -36.94 -17.09 26.02
CA ASP A 999 -36.53 -15.99 26.93
C ASP A 999 -35.32 -16.36 27.79
N LYS A 1000 -35.24 -17.63 28.23
CA LYS A 1000 -34.12 -18.14 29.03
C LYS A 1000 -32.81 -18.10 28.25
N ASP A 1001 -32.82 -18.56 27.00
CA ASP A 1001 -31.62 -18.59 26.16
C ASP A 1001 -31.09 -17.18 25.93
N ILE A 1002 -31.99 -16.22 25.68
CA ILE A 1002 -31.65 -14.81 25.50
C ILE A 1002 -31.02 -14.23 26.77
N ALA A 1003 -31.63 -14.46 27.94
CA ALA A 1003 -31.11 -13.96 29.21
C ALA A 1003 -29.71 -14.51 29.53
N GLU A 1004 -29.49 -15.81 29.33
CA GLU A 1004 -28.18 -16.45 29.53
C GLU A 1004 -27.14 -15.94 28.52
N GLY A 1005 -27.52 -15.80 27.24
CA GLY A 1005 -26.64 -15.30 26.19
C GLY A 1005 -26.21 -13.85 26.42
N VAL A 1006 -27.14 -12.96 26.78
CA VAL A 1006 -26.86 -11.57 27.15
C VAL A 1006 -25.90 -11.48 28.33
N GLU A 1007 -26.04 -12.35 29.34
CA GLU A 1007 -25.16 -12.35 30.50
C GLU A 1007 -23.74 -12.81 30.14
N ILE A 1008 -23.62 -13.83 29.28
CA ILE A 1008 -22.34 -14.27 28.70
C ILE A 1008 -21.67 -13.11 27.95
N ALA A 1009 -22.43 -12.39 27.11
CA ALA A 1009 -21.92 -11.25 26.35
C ALA A 1009 -21.52 -10.06 27.25
N LYS A 1010 -22.31 -9.72 28.28
CA LYS A 1010 -22.01 -8.64 29.23
C LYS A 1010 -20.73 -8.90 30.03
N LYS A 1011 -20.53 -10.13 30.50
CA LYS A 1011 -19.29 -10.52 31.19
C LYS A 1011 -18.06 -10.33 30.31
N ARG A 1012 -18.22 -10.48 28.99
CA ARG A 1012 -17.18 -10.19 27.99
C ARG A 1012 -17.02 -8.70 27.69
N GLN A 1013 -18.11 -7.91 27.72
CA GLN A 1013 -18.10 -6.47 27.40
C GLN A 1013 -17.74 -5.53 28.56
N GLN A 1014 -17.84 -5.93 29.83
CA GLN A 1014 -17.54 -5.10 31.02
C GLN A 1014 -16.06 -4.65 31.16
N GLN A 1015 -15.31 -4.68 30.06
CA GLN A 1015 -13.92 -4.24 29.93
C GLN A 1015 -13.74 -2.90 29.14
N ALA A 1016 -14.80 -2.18 28.70
CA ALA A 1016 -14.69 -0.89 27.96
C ALA A 1016 -15.56 0.29 28.51
N VAL A 1017 -15.10 1.55 28.38
CA VAL A 1017 -15.70 2.81 28.93
C VAL A 1017 -16.35 3.68 27.82
N PRO A 1018 -17.57 4.26 27.98
CA PRO A 1018 -18.28 5.05 26.95
C PRO A 1018 -17.82 6.52 26.78
N GLU A 1019 -18.02 7.11 25.59
CA GLU A 1019 -17.68 8.50 25.22
C GLU A 1019 -18.78 9.52 25.64
N PRO A 1020 -18.45 10.78 26.03
CA PRO A 1020 -19.43 11.78 26.50
C PRO A 1020 -20.07 12.62 25.37
N ASP A 1021 -21.34 13.05 25.53
CA ASP A 1021 -22.07 13.90 24.56
C ASP A 1021 -21.69 15.40 24.57
N THR A 1022 -21.01 15.86 25.61
CA THR A 1022 -20.58 17.27 25.76
C THR A 1022 -19.22 17.31 26.44
N LEU A 1023 -18.27 18.07 25.87
CA LEU A 1023 -16.99 18.33 26.51
C LEU A 1023 -17.04 19.61 27.33
N ARG A 1024 -16.28 19.61 28.42
CA ARG A 1024 -16.13 20.75 29.32
C ARG A 1024 -14.69 21.26 29.26
N VAL A 1025 -14.53 22.56 29.01
CA VAL A 1025 -13.26 23.28 29.19
C VAL A 1025 -13.26 23.84 30.59
N ALA A 1026 -12.58 23.17 31.51
CA ALA A 1026 -12.61 23.52 32.91
C ALA A 1026 -11.85 24.83 33.19
N LYS A 1027 -12.37 25.67 34.07
CA LYS A 1027 -11.60 26.82 34.57
C LYS A 1027 -10.67 26.37 35.69
N VAL A 1028 -9.38 26.66 35.52
CA VAL A 1028 -8.35 26.37 36.51
C VAL A 1028 -7.51 27.60 36.81
N ASN A 1029 -6.98 27.70 38.03
CA ASN A 1029 -6.14 28.84 38.41
C ASN A 1029 -4.76 28.81 37.75
N LYS A 1030 -4.25 27.61 37.43
CA LYS A 1030 -2.94 27.40 36.83
C LYS A 1030 -3.02 26.28 35.80
N LEU A 1031 -2.57 26.56 34.57
CA LEU A 1031 -2.46 25.55 33.53
C LEU A 1031 -1.16 24.76 33.68
N PRO A 1032 -1.14 23.49 33.23
CA PRO A 1032 0.10 22.74 33.11
C PRO A 1032 1.05 23.47 32.16
N THR A 1033 2.35 23.42 32.47
CA THR A 1033 3.41 23.92 31.58
C THR A 1033 4.14 22.80 30.85
N GLU A 1034 3.91 21.55 31.26
CA GLU A 1034 4.52 20.33 30.74
C GLU A 1034 3.43 19.31 30.38
N PRO A 1035 3.65 18.45 29.37
CA PRO A 1035 2.75 17.35 29.06
C PRO A 1035 2.61 16.39 30.23
N ALA A 1036 1.43 15.79 30.37
CA ALA A 1036 1.22 14.68 31.29
C ALA A 1036 2.09 13.46 30.89
N PRO A 1037 2.49 12.60 31.85
CA PRO A 1037 3.25 11.40 31.52
C PRO A 1037 2.54 10.52 30.48
N VAL A 1038 3.30 10.01 29.51
CA VAL A 1038 2.81 9.13 28.41
C VAL A 1038 1.99 7.92 28.84
N LEU A 1039 2.19 7.38 30.06
CA LEU A 1039 1.37 6.32 30.68
C LEU A 1039 0.67 6.75 31.95
N GLN A 1040 0.19 7.99 32.02
CA GLN A 1040 -0.63 8.38 33.16
C GLN A 1040 -1.86 7.46 33.25
N ALA A 1041 -2.14 6.91 34.44
CA ALA A 1041 -3.23 5.96 34.66
C ALA A 1041 -4.60 6.60 34.39
N MET A 1042 -5.55 5.81 33.89
CA MET A 1042 -6.91 6.26 33.51
C MET A 1042 -7.73 6.85 34.67
N ASN A 1043 -7.36 6.53 35.92
CA ASN A 1043 -8.02 7.06 37.12
C ASN A 1043 -7.46 8.42 37.59
N ARG A 1044 -6.49 9.00 36.87
CA ARG A 1044 -5.89 10.30 37.17
C ARG A 1044 -6.15 11.27 36.00
N PRO A 1045 -6.70 12.47 36.25
CA PRO A 1045 -7.03 13.42 35.19
C PRO A 1045 -5.77 14.00 34.52
N LEU A 1046 -5.76 14.13 33.19
CA LEU A 1046 -4.63 14.69 32.44
C LEU A 1046 -4.34 16.16 32.80
N ILE A 1047 -5.37 16.92 33.21
CA ILE A 1047 -5.24 18.27 33.76
C ILE A 1047 -5.95 18.30 35.11
N ASP A 1048 -5.23 18.63 36.17
CA ASP A 1048 -5.80 18.76 37.52
C ASP A 1048 -6.96 19.78 37.51
N GLY A 1049 -8.13 19.34 37.98
CA GLY A 1049 -9.36 20.15 37.98
C GLY A 1049 -10.18 20.11 36.68
N SER A 1050 -9.75 19.33 35.67
CA SER A 1050 -10.52 19.03 34.46
C SER A 1050 -11.10 17.61 34.48
N VAL A 1051 -11.91 17.28 33.47
CA VAL A 1051 -12.51 15.96 33.27
C VAL A 1051 -11.97 15.36 31.98
N ASP A 1052 -11.45 14.15 32.08
CA ASP A 1052 -10.93 13.39 30.94
C ASP A 1052 -12.07 12.72 30.20
N PHE A 1053 -11.88 12.53 28.89
CA PHE A 1053 -12.70 11.66 28.08
C PHE A 1053 -11.82 10.80 27.18
N LYS A 1054 -12.28 9.60 26.84
CA LYS A 1054 -11.58 8.65 25.98
C LYS A 1054 -12.36 8.42 24.68
N VAL A 1055 -11.64 8.27 23.60
CA VAL A 1055 -12.13 7.89 22.27
C VAL A 1055 -11.34 6.66 21.83
N GLY A 1056 -12.02 5.58 21.46
CA GLY A 1056 -11.40 4.33 21.02
C GLY A 1056 -11.81 3.95 19.60
N GLU A 1057 -10.97 3.20 18.90
CA GLU A 1057 -11.33 2.58 17.63
C GLU A 1057 -12.22 1.35 17.88
N PRO A 1058 -13.45 1.30 17.32
CA PRO A 1058 -14.29 0.12 17.42
C PRO A 1058 -13.62 -1.11 16.82
N GLY A 1059 -13.53 -2.22 17.58
CA GLY A 1059 -12.93 -3.47 17.11
C GLY A 1059 -11.40 -3.54 17.17
N ASN A 1060 -10.73 -2.46 17.61
CA ASN A 1060 -9.28 -2.43 17.80
C ASN A 1060 -8.90 -1.79 19.15
N PRO A 1061 -8.69 -2.59 20.21
CA PRO A 1061 -8.39 -2.05 21.54
C PRO A 1061 -7.02 -1.35 21.63
N ALA A 1062 -6.13 -1.54 20.65
CA ALA A 1062 -4.80 -0.94 20.62
C ALA A 1062 -4.78 0.52 20.14
N VAL A 1063 -5.88 1.01 19.57
CA VAL A 1063 -5.97 2.37 19.00
C VAL A 1063 -7.00 3.18 19.77
N TRP A 1064 -6.54 4.18 20.49
CA TRP A 1064 -7.38 5.06 21.29
C TRP A 1064 -6.62 6.33 21.66
N TRP A 1065 -7.35 7.38 22.02
CA TRP A 1065 -6.77 8.53 22.69
C TRP A 1065 -7.71 9.04 23.78
N ARG A 1066 -7.17 9.79 24.72
CA ARG A 1066 -7.93 10.51 25.73
C ARG A 1066 -7.46 11.95 25.80
N ALA A 1067 -8.35 12.87 26.17
CA ALA A 1067 -7.99 14.27 26.31
C ALA A 1067 -8.71 14.99 27.44
N SER A 1068 -8.14 16.13 27.84
CA SER A 1068 -8.73 17.05 28.83
C SER A 1068 -8.45 18.49 28.42
N LEU A 1069 -9.42 19.38 28.70
CA LEU A 1069 -9.37 20.78 28.30
C LEU A 1069 -9.50 21.68 29.52
N ALA A 1070 -8.70 22.74 29.60
CA ALA A 1070 -8.80 23.72 30.66
C ALA A 1070 -8.37 25.13 30.21
N HIS A 1071 -8.85 26.18 30.89
CA HIS A 1071 -8.42 27.56 30.67
C HIS A 1071 -8.16 28.30 31.99
N ASN A 1072 -7.30 29.32 31.97
CA ASN A 1072 -7.02 30.23 33.10
C ASN A 1072 -7.48 31.67 32.84
N ASN A 1073 -8.46 31.84 31.95
CA ASN A 1073 -8.95 33.12 31.38
C ASN A 1073 -8.00 33.84 30.42
N LYS A 1074 -6.76 33.38 30.28
CA LYS A 1074 -5.78 33.96 29.34
C LYS A 1074 -5.42 32.97 28.23
N ASP A 1075 -5.13 31.73 28.62
CA ASP A 1075 -4.67 30.67 27.74
C ASP A 1075 -5.62 29.46 27.84
N LEU A 1076 -5.71 28.69 26.76
CA LEU A 1076 -6.36 27.38 26.65
C LEU A 1076 -5.27 26.32 26.69
N ALA A 1077 -5.40 25.31 27.53
CA ALA A 1077 -4.62 24.08 27.47
C ALA A 1077 -5.51 22.92 26.99
N VAL A 1078 -5.01 22.18 26.01
CA VAL A 1078 -5.56 20.89 25.60
C VAL A 1078 -4.47 19.85 25.77
N MET A 1079 -4.74 18.85 26.62
CA MET A 1079 -3.83 17.74 26.86
C MET A 1079 -4.40 16.50 26.17
N PHE A 1080 -3.63 15.88 25.28
CA PHE A 1080 -3.94 14.58 24.67
C PHE A 1080 -3.00 13.52 25.22
N GLN A 1081 -3.48 12.31 25.46
CA GLN A 1081 -2.67 11.10 25.54
C GLN A 1081 -3.22 10.11 24.49
N VAL A 1082 -2.36 9.61 23.62
CA VAL A 1082 -2.72 8.89 22.40
C VAL A 1082 -2.00 7.55 22.39
N SER A 1083 -2.67 6.44 22.07
CA SER A 1083 -2.08 5.12 21.83
C SER A 1083 -1.83 4.91 20.33
N ASP A 1084 -0.58 5.07 19.89
CA ASP A 1084 -0.14 5.13 18.50
C ASP A 1084 1.17 4.36 18.24
N SER A 1085 1.12 3.31 17.39
CA SER A 1085 2.27 2.46 17.03
C SER A 1085 3.44 3.18 16.33
N SER A 1086 3.25 4.41 15.86
CA SER A 1086 4.26 5.20 15.16
C SER A 1086 4.42 6.62 15.73
N PRO A 1087 4.65 6.76 17.06
CA PRO A 1087 4.32 7.94 17.84
C PRO A 1087 4.97 9.24 17.37
N TRP A 1088 4.11 10.25 17.16
CA TRP A 1088 4.47 11.64 16.86
C TRP A 1088 5.38 11.86 15.63
N LYS A 1089 5.20 11.03 14.60
CA LYS A 1089 5.88 11.13 13.32
C LYS A 1089 5.03 11.83 12.28
N ASN A 1090 5.60 12.84 11.64
CA ASN A 1090 4.97 13.49 10.51
C ASN A 1090 6.02 13.87 9.46
N GLY A 1091 5.94 13.21 8.30
CA GLY A 1091 6.93 13.26 7.22
C GLY A 1091 6.66 14.38 6.23
N GLN A 1092 5.58 15.14 6.43
CA GLN A 1092 5.31 16.29 5.60
C GLN A 1092 6.28 17.43 5.94
N GLY A 1093 7.04 17.89 4.94
CA GLY A 1093 7.96 19.01 5.06
C GLY A 1093 7.28 20.39 5.07
N GLN A 1094 5.99 20.44 4.72
CA GLN A 1094 5.21 21.68 4.60
C GLN A 1094 4.13 21.80 5.69
N PHE A 1095 4.19 22.85 6.50
CA PHE A 1095 3.25 23.04 7.62
C PHE A 1095 1.79 23.21 7.15
N THR A 1096 1.59 23.76 5.95
CA THR A 1096 0.27 23.88 5.31
C THR A 1096 -0.35 22.53 4.98
N HIS A 1097 0.41 21.45 4.98
CA HIS A 1097 -0.04 20.09 4.69
C HIS A 1097 0.22 19.13 5.84
N ALA A 1098 0.54 19.63 7.04
CA ALA A 1098 0.91 18.77 8.17
C ALA A 1098 -0.15 17.69 8.47
N PHE A 1099 -1.44 18.01 8.27
CA PHE A 1099 -2.54 17.07 8.45
C PHE A 1099 -2.53 15.85 7.51
N ILE A 1100 -1.70 15.84 6.46
CA ILE A 1100 -1.54 14.71 5.54
C ILE A 1100 -0.27 13.88 5.75
N GLY A 1101 0.68 14.38 6.55
CA GLY A 1101 2.00 13.78 6.67
C GLY A 1101 2.18 12.76 7.78
N GLY A 1102 1.17 12.51 8.60
CA GLY A 1102 1.25 11.59 9.74
C GLY A 1102 0.63 12.17 11.00
N ASP A 1103 1.27 11.94 12.14
CA ASP A 1103 0.74 12.22 13.47
C ASP A 1103 0.47 13.69 13.70
N CYS A 1104 -0.75 13.96 14.16
CA CYS A 1104 -1.23 15.28 14.52
C CYS A 1104 -2.23 15.19 15.68
N VAL A 1105 -2.26 16.19 16.55
CA VAL A 1105 -3.47 16.48 17.35
C VAL A 1105 -4.21 17.66 16.73
N ASP A 1106 -5.52 17.54 16.64
CA ASP A 1106 -6.36 18.43 15.85
C ASP A 1106 -7.53 18.97 16.69
N LEU A 1107 -7.63 20.30 16.76
CA LEU A 1107 -8.68 21.03 17.45
C LEU A 1107 -9.39 21.93 16.44
N GLN A 1108 -10.69 21.73 16.24
CA GLN A 1108 -11.50 22.57 15.36
C GLN A 1108 -12.66 23.17 16.15
N LEU A 1109 -12.86 24.48 16.04
CA LEU A 1109 -13.80 25.23 16.87
C LEU A 1109 -14.63 26.19 16.02
N ASP A 1110 -15.90 26.38 16.36
CA ASP A 1110 -16.73 27.46 15.83
C ASP A 1110 -16.72 28.61 16.84
N VAL A 1111 -15.83 29.57 16.62
CA VAL A 1111 -15.65 30.68 17.56
C VAL A 1111 -16.62 31.81 17.22
N PRO A 1112 -17.48 32.25 18.16
CA PRO A 1112 -18.46 33.31 17.91
C PRO A 1112 -17.82 34.59 17.32
N GLY A 1113 -18.34 35.03 16.17
CA GLY A 1113 -17.85 36.23 15.47
C GLY A 1113 -16.51 36.07 14.74
N ARG A 1114 -15.94 34.86 14.70
CA ARG A 1114 -14.71 34.54 13.95
C ARG A 1114 -14.89 33.37 12.98
N GLY A 1115 -15.77 32.43 13.32
CA GLY A 1115 -16.17 31.30 12.49
C GLY A 1115 -15.31 30.05 12.68
N PRO A 1116 -15.52 29.02 11.84
CA PRO A 1116 -14.77 27.77 11.91
C PRO A 1116 -13.27 28.03 11.75
N ILE A 1117 -12.52 27.64 12.78
CA ILE A 1117 -11.06 27.62 12.82
C ILE A 1117 -10.55 26.20 13.06
N ARG A 1118 -9.32 25.94 12.63
CA ARG A 1118 -8.59 24.71 12.94
C ARG A 1118 -7.22 25.06 13.50
N ILE A 1119 -6.86 24.38 14.57
CA ILE A 1119 -5.58 24.50 15.26
C ILE A 1119 -5.02 23.09 15.34
N LEU A 1120 -3.94 22.83 14.61
CA LEU A 1120 -3.35 21.49 14.53
C LEU A 1120 -1.88 21.56 14.92
N ALA A 1121 -1.49 20.65 15.82
CA ALA A 1121 -0.12 20.49 16.26
C ALA A 1121 0.49 19.22 15.63
N ALA A 1122 1.69 19.34 15.06
CA ALA A 1122 2.44 18.23 14.45
C ALA A 1122 3.94 18.54 14.39
N SER A 1123 4.77 17.49 14.22
CA SER A 1123 6.22 17.62 13.96
C SER A 1123 6.50 17.84 12.46
N VAL A 1124 6.63 19.10 12.02
CA VAL A 1124 6.90 19.44 10.62
C VAL A 1124 8.40 19.67 10.42
N GLY A 1125 9.04 18.87 9.56
CA GLY A 1125 10.49 18.97 9.34
C GLY A 1125 11.31 18.78 10.62
N GLY A 1126 10.82 17.94 11.54
CA GLY A 1126 11.46 17.68 12.84
C GLY A 1126 11.26 18.76 13.91
N LYS A 1127 10.36 19.73 13.70
CA LYS A 1127 10.01 20.76 14.69
C LYS A 1127 8.52 20.68 15.03
N ASN A 1128 8.19 20.70 16.33
CA ASN A 1128 6.80 20.81 16.76
C ASN A 1128 6.26 22.18 16.38
N THR A 1129 5.23 22.21 15.55
CA THR A 1129 4.61 23.42 15.05
C THR A 1129 3.11 23.38 15.29
N VAL A 1130 2.51 24.55 15.50
CA VAL A 1130 1.06 24.73 15.53
C VAL A 1130 0.68 25.48 14.26
N THR A 1131 -0.18 24.89 13.45
CA THR A 1131 -0.73 25.55 12.26
C THR A 1131 -2.17 25.95 12.52
N TYR A 1132 -2.52 27.15 12.09
CA TYR A 1132 -3.83 27.77 12.24
C TYR A 1132 -4.46 27.97 10.86
N TRP A 1133 -5.71 27.52 10.72
CA TRP A 1133 -6.56 27.79 9.57
C TRP A 1133 -7.80 28.57 10.01
N GLN A 1134 -8.19 29.54 9.18
CA GLN A 1134 -9.46 30.25 9.32
C GLN A 1134 -10.17 30.30 7.98
N SER A 1135 -11.40 29.79 7.97
CA SER A 1135 -12.20 29.66 6.75
C SER A 1135 -12.45 31.02 6.08
N LYS A 1136 -12.87 32.02 6.86
CA LYS A 1136 -13.12 33.39 6.39
C LYS A 1136 -12.53 34.43 7.33
N ALA A 1137 -11.88 35.45 6.76
CA ALA A 1137 -11.27 36.55 7.52
C ALA A 1137 -11.49 37.90 6.81
N SER A 1138 -11.55 38.98 7.59
CA SER A 1138 -11.62 40.35 7.04
C SER A 1138 -10.34 40.75 6.30
N GLN A 1139 -9.20 40.18 6.70
CA GLN A 1139 -7.90 40.33 6.03
C GLN A 1139 -7.32 38.93 5.79
N LYS A 1140 -6.95 38.64 4.54
CA LYS A 1140 -6.33 37.36 4.15
C LYS A 1140 -4.85 37.34 4.52
N GLU A 1141 -4.34 36.17 4.89
CA GLU A 1141 -2.93 35.98 5.26
C GLU A 1141 -2.50 34.56 4.87
N ASN A 1142 -1.65 34.46 3.84
CA ASN A 1142 -1.26 33.19 3.22
C ASN A 1142 -2.48 32.30 2.87
N PRO A 1143 -3.38 32.80 1.99
CA PRO A 1143 -4.58 32.05 1.59
C PRO A 1143 -4.19 30.75 0.88
N MET A 1144 -4.88 29.66 1.19
CA MET A 1144 -4.61 28.35 0.62
C MET A 1144 -5.88 27.75 0.03
N THR A 1145 -5.71 27.09 -1.12
CA THR A 1145 -6.73 26.29 -1.78
C THR A 1145 -6.22 24.86 -1.89
N TYR A 1146 -6.88 23.93 -1.20
CA TYR A 1146 -6.62 22.50 -1.33
C TYR A 1146 -7.56 21.94 -2.40
N MET A 1147 -7.02 21.41 -3.50
CA MET A 1147 -7.82 20.92 -4.63
C MET A 1147 -7.19 19.70 -5.33
N VAL A 1148 -8.02 18.86 -5.98
CA VAL A 1148 -7.57 17.82 -6.91
C VAL A 1148 -7.83 18.28 -8.34
N GLY A 1149 -6.84 18.15 -9.24
CA GLY A 1149 -6.89 18.74 -10.59
C GLY A 1149 -8.05 18.29 -11.49
N ASN A 1150 -8.62 17.10 -11.25
CA ASN A 1150 -9.78 16.57 -11.95
C ASN A 1150 -11.12 16.86 -11.24
N ASN A 1151 -11.11 17.51 -10.07
CA ASN A 1151 -12.31 17.81 -9.28
C ASN A 1151 -12.17 19.16 -8.54
N VAL A 1152 -12.09 20.24 -9.33
CA VAL A 1152 -12.00 21.61 -8.82
C VAL A 1152 -13.20 21.97 -7.94
N ALA A 1153 -14.37 21.36 -8.16
CA ALA A 1153 -15.57 21.57 -7.37
C ALA A 1153 -15.45 21.09 -5.91
N ASN A 1154 -14.49 20.20 -5.59
CA ASN A 1154 -14.25 19.72 -4.24
C ASN A 1154 -13.23 20.57 -3.46
N ALA A 1155 -12.75 21.69 -4.04
CA ALA A 1155 -11.74 22.51 -3.42
C ALA A 1155 -12.16 23.04 -2.05
N THR A 1156 -11.22 23.07 -1.10
CA THR A 1156 -11.40 23.68 0.22
C THR A 1156 -10.49 24.90 0.31
N GLU A 1157 -11.09 26.06 0.60
CA GLU A 1157 -10.40 27.34 0.67
C GLU A 1157 -10.33 27.87 2.10
N PHE A 1158 -9.19 28.49 2.42
CA PHE A 1158 -8.98 29.21 3.65
C PHE A 1158 -8.43 30.60 3.35
N ASP A 1159 -9.03 31.62 3.96
CA ASP A 1159 -8.54 33.00 3.86
C ASP A 1159 -7.24 33.19 4.65
N VAL A 1160 -7.01 32.40 5.70
CA VAL A 1160 -5.79 32.43 6.52
C VAL A 1160 -5.26 31.01 6.76
N VAL A 1161 -3.99 30.77 6.42
CA VAL A 1161 -3.23 29.58 6.84
C VAL A 1161 -1.84 29.98 7.29
N LYS A 1162 -1.53 29.85 8.58
CA LYS A 1162 -0.24 30.30 9.11
C LYS A 1162 0.24 29.45 10.27
N ARG A 1163 1.54 29.56 10.58
CA ARG A 1163 2.06 29.10 11.87
C ARG A 1163 1.56 30.03 12.96
N LEU A 1164 1.08 29.46 14.06
CA LEU A 1164 0.66 30.20 15.24
C LEU A 1164 1.79 30.18 16.27
N ASP A 1165 2.80 31.01 16.06
CA ASP A 1165 4.03 31.01 16.89
C ASP A 1165 3.78 31.42 18.36
N SER A 1166 2.62 32.04 18.64
CA SER A 1166 2.18 32.35 19.99
C SER A 1166 1.62 31.13 20.75
N ALA A 1167 1.22 30.07 20.04
CA ALA A 1167 0.83 28.80 20.63
C ALA A 1167 2.07 27.93 20.90
N LYS A 1168 2.02 27.18 22.00
CA LYS A 1168 3.09 26.26 22.40
C LYS A 1168 2.58 24.83 22.31
N VAL A 1169 3.42 23.96 21.79
CA VAL A 1169 3.19 22.53 21.74
C VAL A 1169 4.36 21.83 22.42
N ALA A 1170 4.07 21.19 23.55
CA ALA A 1170 5.01 20.33 24.26
C ALA A 1170 4.54 18.88 24.10
N VAL A 1171 5.48 17.98 23.83
CA VAL A 1171 5.18 16.59 23.49
C VAL A 1171 6.10 15.71 24.31
N ASP A 1172 5.49 14.71 24.94
CA ASP A 1172 6.19 13.59 25.55
C ASP A 1172 5.81 12.36 24.71
N ALA A 1173 6.77 11.76 23.99
CA ALA A 1173 6.48 10.69 23.03
C ALA A 1173 7.02 9.34 23.52
N GLY A 1174 6.19 8.31 23.37
CA GLY A 1174 6.42 6.95 23.80
C GLY A 1174 6.79 5.95 22.66
N ILE A 1175 6.48 4.67 22.86
CA ILE A 1175 6.30 3.52 21.96
C ILE A 1175 4.81 3.42 21.96
N ASN A 1176 4.18 3.19 20.82
CA ASN A 1176 2.76 2.90 20.85
C ASN A 1176 1.91 3.97 21.59
N THR A 1177 2.44 5.16 21.90
CA THR A 1177 1.77 6.22 22.64
C THR A 1177 2.52 7.56 22.59
N TYR A 1178 1.82 8.68 22.81
CA TYR A 1178 2.41 9.99 23.09
C TYR A 1178 1.41 10.91 23.83
N THR A 1179 1.92 11.86 24.60
CA THR A 1179 1.14 12.95 25.20
C THR A 1179 1.47 14.28 24.53
N VAL A 1180 0.46 15.08 24.20
CA VAL A 1180 0.62 16.44 23.68
C VAL A 1180 -0.05 17.45 24.60
N LEU A 1181 0.70 18.43 25.09
CA LEU A 1181 0.18 19.66 25.67
C LEU A 1181 0.19 20.77 24.62
N LEU A 1182 -0.99 21.17 24.18
CA LEU A 1182 -1.20 22.34 23.33
C LEU A 1182 -1.69 23.51 24.18
N THR A 1183 -0.89 24.58 24.28
CA THR A 1183 -1.24 25.81 25.00
C THR A 1183 -1.42 26.95 24.01
N ILE A 1184 -2.60 27.58 23.99
CA ILE A 1184 -2.99 28.58 23.00
C ILE A 1184 -3.50 29.84 23.72
N PRO A 1185 -2.97 31.03 23.45
CA PRO A 1185 -3.56 32.26 23.96
C PRO A 1185 -5.00 32.44 23.45
N LEU A 1186 -5.98 32.58 24.36
CA LEU A 1186 -7.40 32.62 24.01
C LEU A 1186 -7.73 33.77 23.05
N LYS A 1187 -7.08 34.92 23.24
CA LYS A 1187 -7.26 36.11 22.40
C LYS A 1187 -6.86 35.87 20.93
N ASP A 1188 -5.82 35.08 20.71
CA ASP A 1188 -5.28 34.80 19.37
C ASP A 1188 -6.22 33.94 18.55
N ILE A 1189 -7.06 33.15 19.21
CA ILE A 1189 -8.14 32.35 18.58
C ILE A 1189 -9.55 32.91 18.81
N GLY A 1190 -9.68 34.02 19.55
CA GLY A 1190 -10.93 34.77 19.77
C GLY A 1190 -11.86 34.16 20.82
N LEU A 1191 -11.37 33.20 21.59
CA LEU A 1191 -12.14 32.42 22.55
C LEU A 1191 -12.26 33.11 23.93
N ASP A 1192 -11.48 34.17 24.15
CA ASP A 1192 -11.53 35.02 25.35
C ASP A 1192 -12.92 35.65 25.57
N LYS A 1193 -13.65 35.91 24.48
CA LYS A 1193 -15.01 36.48 24.51
C LYS A 1193 -16.12 35.43 24.72
N ALA A 1194 -15.78 34.14 24.65
CA ALA A 1194 -16.71 33.02 24.74
C ALA A 1194 -16.65 32.27 26.09
N ILE A 1195 -15.84 32.74 27.04
CA ILE A 1195 -15.79 32.20 28.41
C ILE A 1195 -17.19 32.28 29.04
N GLY A 1196 -17.65 31.18 29.63
CA GLY A 1196 -18.98 31.10 30.23
C GLY A 1196 -20.14 30.87 29.25
N SER A 1197 -19.82 30.50 28.00
CA SER A 1197 -20.78 30.17 26.95
C SER A 1197 -20.55 28.75 26.40
N LYS A 1198 -21.47 28.31 25.55
CA LYS A 1198 -21.34 27.06 24.79
C LYS A 1198 -20.96 27.36 23.35
N ILE A 1199 -19.99 26.62 22.83
CA ILE A 1199 -19.58 26.63 21.43
C ILE A 1199 -19.72 25.23 20.83
N THR A 1200 -19.55 25.10 19.52
CA THR A 1200 -19.38 23.79 18.87
C THR A 1200 -17.93 23.58 18.47
N GLY A 1201 -17.48 22.33 18.53
CA GLY A 1201 -16.15 21.96 18.08
C GLY A 1201 -15.92 20.46 18.03
N VAL A 1202 -14.72 20.08 17.64
CA VAL A 1202 -14.27 18.69 17.61
C VAL A 1202 -12.78 18.60 17.93
N LEU A 1203 -12.43 17.53 18.65
CA LEU A 1203 -11.06 17.13 18.93
C LEU A 1203 -10.78 15.79 18.27
N GLY A 1204 -9.57 15.60 17.78
CA GLY A 1204 -9.14 14.32 17.24
C GLY A 1204 -7.64 14.18 17.10
N VAL A 1205 -7.27 12.97 16.72
CA VAL A 1205 -5.90 12.56 16.44
C VAL A 1205 -5.84 12.05 15.00
N ILE A 1206 -4.83 12.48 14.27
CA ILE A 1206 -4.42 11.88 13.00
C ILE A 1206 -3.23 10.99 13.33
N TYR A 1207 -3.25 9.73 12.90
CA TYR A 1207 -2.19 8.76 13.13
C TYR A 1207 -1.35 8.57 11.87
N SER A 1208 -0.06 8.30 12.03
CA SER A 1208 0.90 8.05 10.97
C SER A 1208 0.91 6.59 10.54
N ASP A 1209 1.40 6.33 9.33
CA ASP A 1209 1.87 5.00 8.95
C ASP A 1209 3.22 4.68 9.65
N PRO A 1210 3.69 3.42 9.65
CA PRO A 1210 4.93 3.07 10.33
C PRO A 1210 6.16 3.90 9.88
N SER A 1211 6.16 4.35 8.62
CA SER A 1211 7.22 5.16 8.03
C SER A 1211 7.17 6.62 8.45
N GLY A 1212 6.03 7.09 8.96
CA GLY A 1212 5.78 8.49 9.26
C GLY A 1212 5.69 9.36 8.02
N THR A 1213 5.60 8.80 6.81
CA THR A 1213 5.56 9.60 5.56
C THR A 1213 4.14 9.89 5.09
N ASN A 1214 3.18 9.16 5.63
CA ASN A 1214 1.76 9.32 5.36
C ASN A 1214 0.96 9.12 6.64
N ARG A 1215 -0.31 9.51 6.61
CA ARG A 1215 -1.29 9.24 7.66
C ARG A 1215 -1.94 7.87 7.45
N ALA A 1216 -2.02 7.08 8.51
CA ALA A 1216 -2.72 5.80 8.51
C ALA A 1216 -4.21 5.98 8.77
N MET A 1217 -4.60 6.83 9.73
CA MET A 1217 -5.99 6.99 10.13
C MET A 1217 -6.26 8.34 10.81
N ARG A 1218 -7.54 8.60 11.09
CA ARG A 1218 -8.03 9.79 11.78
C ARG A 1218 -9.12 9.38 12.77
N LEU A 1219 -8.95 9.67 14.05
CA LEU A 1219 -9.88 9.29 15.12
C LEU A 1219 -10.32 10.53 15.89
N TYR A 1220 -11.60 10.88 15.84
CA TYR A 1220 -12.15 12.11 16.44
C TYR A 1220 -13.28 11.78 17.43
N TRP A 1221 -13.54 12.68 18.38
CA TRP A 1221 -14.63 12.55 19.37
C TRP A 1221 -16.02 12.71 18.72
N HIS A 1222 -16.21 13.78 17.95
CA HIS A 1222 -17.33 13.98 17.03
C HIS A 1222 -16.82 14.05 15.60
N ASN A 1223 -17.69 14.24 14.60
CA ASN A 1223 -17.31 14.17 13.18
C ASN A 1223 -16.58 12.85 12.84
N LYS A 1224 -17.19 11.70 13.17
CA LYS A 1224 -16.64 10.35 12.91
C LYS A 1224 -16.50 9.99 11.41
N LYS A 1225 -16.77 10.94 10.49
CA LYS A 1225 -16.58 10.78 9.04
C LYS A 1225 -15.11 10.99 8.66
N THR A 1226 -14.22 10.33 9.37
CA THR A 1226 -12.76 10.52 9.29
C THR A 1226 -12.08 9.60 8.30
N GLY A 1227 -12.87 8.76 7.67
CA GLY A 1227 -12.44 7.72 6.74
C GLY A 1227 -11.53 8.16 5.62
N LEU A 1228 -11.78 9.27 4.94
CA LEU A 1228 -10.92 9.69 3.83
C LEU A 1228 -9.53 10.11 4.37
N VAL A 1229 -8.46 9.37 4.10
CA VAL A 1229 -7.08 9.78 4.47
C VAL A 1229 -6.14 9.89 3.27
N SER A 1230 -6.71 10.10 2.09
CA SER A 1230 -5.95 10.34 0.85
C SER A 1230 -6.61 11.38 -0.07
N ASP A 1231 -7.54 12.20 0.45
CA ASP A 1231 -8.17 13.31 -0.29
C ASP A 1231 -7.93 14.64 0.43
N VAL A 1232 -6.83 15.31 0.04
CA VAL A 1232 -6.35 16.55 0.68
C VAL A 1232 -7.47 17.60 0.86
N PRO A 1233 -8.36 17.86 -0.11
CA PRO A 1233 -9.42 18.86 0.06
C PRO A 1233 -10.46 18.48 1.11
N SER A 1234 -10.95 17.24 1.12
CA SER A 1234 -11.94 16.80 2.13
C SER A 1234 -11.34 16.77 3.53
N GLU A 1235 -10.05 16.46 3.64
CA GLU A 1235 -9.34 16.38 4.92
C GLU A 1235 -8.96 17.74 5.50
N ALA A 1236 -8.85 18.75 4.64
CA ALA A 1236 -8.71 20.13 5.06
C ALA A 1236 -10.04 20.72 5.57
N ARG A 1237 -11.19 20.22 5.12
CA ARG A 1237 -12.51 20.84 5.31
C ARG A 1237 -12.95 20.93 6.77
N LEU A 1238 -13.54 22.07 7.14
CA LEU A 1238 -14.20 22.29 8.44
C LEU A 1238 -15.72 22.18 8.26
N ASP A 1239 -16.31 21.09 8.76
CA ASP A 1239 -17.76 20.83 8.69
C ASP A 1239 -18.42 21.01 10.06
N SER A 1240 -18.74 22.26 10.41
CA SER A 1240 -19.25 22.61 11.74
C SER A 1240 -20.60 21.99 12.10
N LYS A 1241 -21.32 21.41 11.13
CA LYS A 1241 -22.58 20.68 11.36
C LYS A 1241 -22.38 19.34 12.04
N LEU A 1242 -21.16 18.79 12.02
CA LEU A 1242 -20.81 17.49 12.58
C LEU A 1242 -20.08 17.61 13.93
N TRP A 1243 -20.01 18.82 14.48
CA TRP A 1243 -19.29 19.12 15.71
C TRP A 1243 -20.15 18.91 16.96
N GLY A 1244 -19.51 18.52 18.06
CA GLY A 1244 -20.14 18.34 19.35
C GLY A 1244 -20.21 19.63 20.16
N MET A 1245 -20.93 19.60 21.27
CA MET A 1245 -21.06 20.75 22.17
C MET A 1245 -19.84 20.84 23.10
N ILE A 1246 -19.27 22.04 23.23
CA ILE A 1246 -18.19 22.35 24.16
C ILE A 1246 -18.64 23.49 25.08
N GLU A 1247 -18.62 23.25 26.39
CA GLU A 1247 -18.97 24.23 27.41
C GLU A 1247 -17.70 24.82 28.03
N LEU A 1248 -17.58 26.16 28.04
CA LEU A 1248 -16.48 26.87 28.68
C LEU A 1248 -16.92 27.38 30.05
N ASP A 1249 -16.23 26.95 31.11
CA ASP A 1249 -16.54 27.38 32.47
C ASP A 1249 -16.31 28.89 32.69
N LYS A 1250 -16.95 29.46 33.72
CA LYS A 1250 -16.85 30.88 34.10
C LYS A 1250 -15.76 31.20 35.09
#